data_AF-B0DRD6-F1
#
_entry.id   AF-B0DRD6-F1
#
_cell.length_a   1.000
_cell.length_b   1.000
_cell.length_c   1.000
_cell.angle_alpha   90.00
_cell.angle_beta   90.00
_cell.angle_gamma   90.00
#
_symmetry.space_group_name_H-M   'P 1'
#
loop_
_entity.id
_entity.type
_entity.pdbx_description
1 polymer ?
#
loop_
_entity_poly.entity_id
_entity_poly.type
_entity_poly.pdbx_seq_one_letter_code
_entity_poly.pdbx_strand_id
1 'polypeptide(L)'
;MVSGQNPHFRDQTVSAIDRGPIDMFLGSFQCQIPVPHTADLMAPRYQSFQIEKPVSEFFTGTYPWDEKDQDADKEEAHSLDVEDEEIGEDAGKIDLRAIGKFEITHILFHEDLPEMKEIRDGKQCQAPTLDQARAALKDLKEILDPPRKTGAGHKDPGLDLFVRKKVQGMVSMLNFYTIPHSHTYGKWGASALQATVSMGRGRYCARQLTALVRKFLDDRTFLLVNPYGDWNQSMLIDEDLSLDINLYLQEIGKDVLAKKVVSFLAREEVKQKHGITKVISERTVRRYLNALGYRFRTAKKGQYADGHEREDVVYYQDHTFLPQWKVLEARMENWSKENEKEHGPRPDGKTVISWFNDECIFYANDRTPRGWYHKDSPAKPYTKGEGVSLMIGEFVSAKFGWLQSPDGKQSARIIMKPGKNRDGYMTADDIVNQANCAMDILTEWYPEYEHVFIYDNAPTHLKRPDGSLSARRMPKNIPKEGHNWGVEVTKRDNTGNLVHLPDRTTAKEKIKMGNACFADGTPQALYFPEGHPRAGVFKGMAYILEERGLVKESKLRVECKNFKCAPPAIDCCCCQVLYNQPDFTHIPTILENTCNARGFRLIYLPKFHCELNFIEQCWGYAKRIYRLNPPSSKEEVLEKYALAALDSISLAQIFSNRSQKFMDAYVKGLNGRQAAWAARKYKGHQVLPDSLMDDLEKAKIT
;
A
#
# COMPACT_ATOMS: atom_id res chain seq x y z
N MET A 1 -61.52 8.51 -9.14
CA MET A 1 -61.86 9.94 -9.12
C MET A 1 -60.75 10.63 -8.34
N VAL A 2 -59.85 11.48 -8.82
CA VAL A 2 -59.62 12.35 -10.01
C VAL A 2 -58.08 12.60 -9.93
N SER A 3 -57.26 12.04 -10.82
CA SER A 3 -56.66 12.63 -12.04
C SER A 3 -55.83 13.92 -11.88
N GLY A 4 -54.60 13.86 -12.38
CA GLY A 4 -53.87 14.97 -13.03
C GLY A 4 -53.02 15.85 -12.10
N GLN A 5 -51.89 16.45 -12.49
CA GLN A 5 -51.20 16.56 -13.77
C GLN A 5 -49.81 17.16 -13.46
N ASN A 6 -48.83 16.77 -14.27
CA ASN A 6 -47.52 17.41 -14.40
C ASN A 6 -47.68 18.82 -15.03
N PRO A 7 -46.71 19.73 -14.84
CA PRO A 7 -46.29 20.53 -15.98
C PRO A 7 -44.76 20.58 -16.17
N HIS A 8 -44.38 20.44 -17.44
CA HIS A 8 -43.09 20.72 -18.04
C HIS A 8 -42.87 22.23 -18.28
N PHE A 9 -41.61 22.55 -18.67
CA PHE A 9 -41.04 23.79 -19.22
C PHE A 9 -40.37 24.72 -18.18
N ARG A 10 -39.12 25.19 -18.36
CA ARG A 10 -38.46 25.60 -19.62
C ARG A 10 -36.92 25.52 -19.52
N ASP A 11 -36.31 25.12 -20.64
CA ASP A 11 -34.91 25.34 -21.00
C ASP A 11 -34.49 26.80 -20.91
N GLN A 12 -33.27 27.03 -20.41
CA GLN A 12 -32.39 28.10 -20.88
C GLN A 12 -30.99 27.53 -21.15
N THR A 13 -30.66 27.50 -22.43
CA THR A 13 -29.34 27.28 -23.00
C THR A 13 -28.51 28.58 -23.02
N VAL A 14 -27.21 28.40 -23.29
CA VAL A 14 -26.19 29.38 -23.72
C VAL A 14 -25.51 30.10 -22.54
N SER A 15 -24.19 29.97 -22.31
CA SER A 15 -23.10 30.18 -23.28
C SER A 15 -21.86 29.33 -23.00
N ALA A 16 -21.31 28.82 -24.10
CA ALA A 16 -19.98 28.24 -24.24
C ALA A 16 -19.09 29.26 -24.90
N ILE A 17 -17.94 29.60 -24.30
CA ILE A 17 -16.75 30.28 -24.85
C ILE A 17 -15.63 29.95 -23.81
N ASP A 18 -14.45 29.40 -24.08
CA ASP A 18 -13.58 29.47 -25.25
C ASP A 18 -12.78 28.17 -25.41
N ARG A 19 -12.95 27.51 -26.55
CA ARG A 19 -11.92 26.68 -27.20
C ARG A 19 -11.65 27.37 -28.53
N GLY A 20 -10.42 27.83 -28.72
CA GLY A 20 -10.00 28.51 -29.94
C GLY A 20 -8.48 28.57 -30.05
N PRO A 21 -7.95 28.69 -31.28
CA PRO A 21 -6.96 27.76 -31.84
C PRO A 21 -5.69 28.50 -32.31
N ILE A 22 -4.98 27.92 -33.29
CA ILE A 22 -3.91 28.47 -34.16
C ILE A 22 -2.52 27.92 -33.78
N ASP A 23 -1.64 27.49 -34.67
CA ASP A 23 -1.69 26.90 -36.02
C ASP A 23 -0.22 26.64 -36.42
N MET A 24 -0.02 25.67 -37.32
CA MET A 24 1.06 25.54 -38.31
C MET A 24 2.51 26.00 -37.98
N PHE A 25 3.44 25.04 -38.07
CA PHE A 25 4.50 25.12 -39.08
C PHE A 25 4.83 23.71 -39.62
N LEU A 26 4.40 23.47 -40.86
CA LEU A 26 4.86 22.40 -41.73
C LEU A 26 6.14 22.86 -42.45
N GLY A 27 7.07 21.92 -42.64
CA GLY A 27 8.24 22.07 -43.51
C GLY A 27 9.11 20.81 -43.43
N SER A 28 8.70 19.69 -44.02
CA SER A 28 9.27 19.17 -45.27
C SER A 28 10.78 19.38 -45.41
N PHE A 29 11.59 18.32 -45.41
CA PHE A 29 12.67 18.18 -46.38
C PHE A 29 13.05 16.71 -46.59
N GLN A 30 13.09 16.34 -47.86
CA GLN A 30 13.40 15.03 -48.41
C GLN A 30 14.89 14.70 -48.31
N CYS A 31 15.14 13.39 -48.28
CA CYS A 31 16.32 12.64 -48.71
C CYS A 31 17.31 13.38 -49.63
N GLN A 32 18.61 13.28 -49.33
CA GLN A 32 19.66 13.04 -50.35
C GLN A 32 20.98 12.58 -49.73
N ILE A 33 21.53 11.53 -50.34
CA ILE A 33 22.85 10.92 -50.14
C ILE A 33 23.95 11.86 -50.68
N PRO A 34 25.19 11.75 -50.17
CA PRO A 34 26.35 11.82 -51.06
C PRO A 34 27.29 10.62 -50.91
N VAL A 35 27.61 10.06 -52.08
CA VAL A 35 28.67 9.09 -52.38
C VAL A 35 30.03 9.82 -52.39
N PRO A 36 31.15 9.13 -52.11
CA PRO A 36 32.14 8.89 -53.18
C PRO A 36 32.70 7.45 -53.11
N HIS A 37 32.55 6.63 -54.15
CA HIS A 37 33.36 6.53 -55.38
C HIS A 37 34.79 5.97 -55.20
N THR A 38 34.90 4.70 -55.59
CA THR A 38 35.93 4.06 -56.44
C THR A 38 37.38 3.94 -55.96
N ALA A 39 37.83 2.69 -55.82
CA ALA A 39 38.90 2.16 -56.68
C ALA A 39 38.78 0.62 -56.77
N ASP A 40 38.40 0.15 -57.96
CA ASP A 40 38.61 -1.22 -58.44
C ASP A 40 40.11 -1.56 -58.49
N LEU A 41 40.46 -2.84 -58.38
CA LEU A 41 41.13 -3.58 -59.46
C LEU A 41 41.39 -5.06 -59.11
N MET A 42 41.05 -5.90 -60.10
CA MET A 42 41.60 -7.23 -60.43
C MET A 42 40.84 -8.50 -59.97
N ALA A 43 39.99 -9.00 -60.85
CA ALA A 43 39.94 -10.43 -61.22
C ALA A 43 40.90 -10.65 -62.42
N PRO A 44 41.32 -11.87 -62.86
CA PRO A 44 40.67 -13.19 -62.69
C PRO A 44 41.63 -14.43 -62.58
N ARG A 45 41.05 -15.63 -62.43
CA ARG A 45 41.31 -16.89 -63.21
C ARG A 45 41.47 -18.19 -62.40
N TYR A 46 40.52 -19.09 -62.66
CA TYR A 46 40.56 -20.56 -62.74
C TYR A 46 41.85 -21.30 -62.34
N GLN A 47 41.71 -22.29 -61.47
CA GLN A 47 42.27 -23.62 -61.72
C GLN A 47 41.45 -24.73 -61.04
N SER A 48 41.15 -25.75 -61.84
CA SER A 48 40.46 -27.00 -61.55
C SER A 48 41.05 -27.76 -60.36
N PHE A 49 40.20 -28.33 -59.51
CA PHE A 49 40.54 -29.55 -58.78
C PHE A 49 39.67 -30.69 -59.30
N GLN A 50 40.33 -31.59 -60.04
CA GLN A 50 39.76 -32.84 -60.49
C GLN A 50 39.51 -33.76 -59.29
N ILE A 51 38.36 -34.43 -59.37
CA ILE A 51 37.99 -35.56 -58.52
C ILE A 51 38.86 -36.73 -58.95
N GLU A 52 39.78 -37.15 -58.08
CA GLU A 52 40.43 -38.46 -58.19
C GLU A 52 40.06 -39.30 -56.96
N LYS A 53 38.90 -39.96 -57.05
CA LYS A 53 38.69 -41.37 -56.70
C LYS A 53 37.25 -41.75 -57.03
N PRO A 54 37.01 -42.95 -57.59
CA PRO A 54 35.71 -43.31 -58.16
C PRO A 54 34.67 -43.52 -57.05
N VAL A 55 33.52 -42.85 -57.18
CA VAL A 55 32.34 -43.04 -56.33
C VAL A 55 31.61 -44.33 -56.74
N SER A 56 32.32 -45.46 -56.71
CA SER A 56 31.75 -46.77 -57.07
C SER A 56 31.75 -47.79 -55.93
N GLU A 57 32.07 -47.42 -54.69
CA GLU A 57 32.08 -48.36 -53.55
C GLU A 57 31.44 -47.81 -52.26
N PHE A 58 30.28 -47.16 -52.34
CA PHE A 58 29.54 -46.79 -51.11
C PHE A 58 28.07 -47.18 -51.06
N PHE A 59 27.54 -47.89 -52.04
CA PHE A 59 26.12 -48.26 -52.01
C PHE A 59 25.81 -49.62 -52.63
N THR A 60 26.21 -50.69 -51.94
CA THR A 60 25.50 -51.97 -51.96
C THR A 60 25.62 -52.60 -50.59
N GLY A 61 24.59 -52.46 -49.75
CA GLY A 61 24.55 -53.11 -48.45
C GLY A 61 23.46 -52.54 -47.56
N THR A 62 22.47 -53.36 -47.24
CA THR A 62 21.57 -53.15 -46.10
C THR A 62 22.41 -52.94 -44.84
N TYR A 63 22.33 -51.76 -44.22
CA TYR A 63 22.99 -51.52 -42.93
C TYR A 63 22.31 -52.37 -41.84
N PRO A 64 23.05 -53.27 -41.17
CA PRO A 64 22.56 -53.95 -39.97
C PRO A 64 22.61 -52.97 -38.81
N TRP A 65 21.49 -52.79 -38.11
CA TRP A 65 21.49 -52.14 -36.81
C TRP A 65 21.86 -53.19 -35.74
N ASP A 66 23.13 -53.63 -35.71
CA ASP A 66 23.62 -54.55 -34.68
C ASP A 66 24.31 -53.79 -33.53
N GLU A 67 23.64 -53.81 -32.38
CA GLU A 67 24.08 -54.01 -30.97
C GLU A 67 25.48 -53.60 -30.44
N LYS A 68 26.31 -52.82 -31.13
CA LYS A 68 27.53 -52.25 -30.51
C LYS A 68 27.66 -50.76 -30.79
N ASP A 69 27.21 -49.95 -29.82
CA ASP A 69 27.59 -48.56 -29.53
C ASP A 69 26.49 -47.93 -28.66
N GLN A 70 26.21 -48.53 -27.50
CA GLN A 70 25.24 -47.99 -26.52
C GLN A 70 25.88 -47.18 -25.38
N ASP A 71 27.21 -47.10 -25.30
CA ASP A 71 27.89 -46.62 -24.09
C ASP A 71 28.99 -45.57 -24.35
N ALA A 72 28.69 -44.50 -25.08
CA ALA A 72 29.67 -43.41 -25.28
C ALA A 72 29.23 -42.00 -24.81
N ASP A 73 28.00 -41.78 -24.36
CA ASP A 73 27.54 -40.43 -23.94
C ASP A 73 26.71 -40.45 -22.64
N LYS A 74 27.05 -41.31 -21.66
CA LYS A 74 26.33 -41.43 -20.37
C LYS A 74 27.11 -40.99 -19.12
N GLU A 75 28.31 -40.44 -19.24
CA GLU A 75 29.09 -39.96 -18.09
C GLU A 75 29.19 -38.43 -18.11
N GLU A 76 28.33 -37.76 -17.34
CA GLU A 76 28.68 -36.68 -16.40
C GLU A 76 27.39 -36.13 -15.75
N ALA A 77 27.00 -36.76 -14.65
CA ALA A 77 26.03 -36.21 -13.71
C ALA A 77 26.77 -35.86 -12.41
N HIS A 78 26.83 -34.57 -12.06
CA HIS A 78 27.14 -34.14 -10.71
C HIS A 78 26.20 -33.02 -10.26
N SER A 79 25.64 -33.23 -9.07
CA SER A 79 24.77 -32.33 -8.30
C SER A 79 25.51 -31.10 -7.79
N LEU A 80 24.78 -30.02 -7.52
CA LEU A 80 24.90 -29.24 -6.27
C LEU A 80 23.69 -28.31 -6.12
N ASP A 81 23.09 -28.37 -4.94
CA ASP A 81 22.05 -27.47 -4.45
C ASP A 81 22.58 -26.03 -4.30
N VAL A 82 21.78 -25.03 -4.70
CA VAL A 82 21.83 -23.66 -4.15
C VAL A 82 20.41 -23.12 -4.02
N GLU A 83 20.17 -22.54 -2.84
CA GLU A 83 18.94 -21.99 -2.32
C GLU A 83 18.41 -20.77 -3.10
N ASP A 84 17.13 -20.52 -2.91
CA ASP A 84 16.34 -19.41 -3.45
C ASP A 84 16.93 -18.02 -3.14
N GLU A 85 17.08 -17.18 -4.17
CA GLU A 85 17.04 -15.72 -4.03
C GLU A 85 15.84 -15.13 -4.80
N GLU A 86 15.03 -14.37 -4.06
CA GLU A 86 13.87 -13.62 -4.51
C GLU A 86 14.25 -12.58 -5.58
N ILE A 87 13.57 -12.59 -6.74
CA ILE A 87 13.52 -11.43 -7.63
C ILE A 87 12.07 -10.98 -7.80
N GLY A 88 11.84 -9.75 -7.33
CA GLY A 88 10.56 -9.06 -7.32
C GLY A 88 10.04 -8.66 -8.69
N GLU A 89 8.72 -8.46 -8.72
CA GLU A 89 7.98 -7.88 -9.81
C GLU A 89 8.45 -6.44 -10.08
N ASP A 90 9.03 -6.18 -11.25
CA ASP A 90 8.89 -4.87 -11.89
C ASP A 90 8.81 -5.03 -13.41
N ALA A 91 7.62 -4.76 -13.95
CA ALA A 91 7.37 -4.70 -15.37
C ALA A 91 7.75 -3.31 -15.88
N GLY A 92 8.85 -3.20 -16.62
CA GLY A 92 9.25 -1.91 -17.21
C GLY A 92 10.33 -2.01 -18.28
N LYS A 93 9.90 -1.89 -19.54
CA LYS A 93 10.68 -1.49 -20.74
C LYS A 93 11.88 -2.35 -21.14
N ILE A 94 11.73 -3.09 -22.25
CA ILE A 94 12.86 -3.62 -23.03
C ILE A 94 13.44 -2.48 -23.88
N ASP A 95 14.66 -2.08 -23.57
CA ASP A 95 15.52 -1.24 -24.43
C ASP A 95 16.44 -2.17 -25.26
N LEU A 96 16.42 -2.01 -26.58
CA LEU A 96 17.07 -2.88 -27.58
C LEU A 96 18.52 -2.49 -27.87
N ARG A 97 19.30 -2.09 -26.84
CA ARG A 97 20.70 -1.68 -27.02
C ARG A 97 21.62 -2.26 -25.95
N ALA A 98 21.85 -3.57 -26.02
CA ALA A 98 23.02 -4.22 -25.45
C ALA A 98 23.28 -5.55 -26.17
N ILE A 99 23.68 -5.48 -27.44
CA ILE A 99 24.33 -6.62 -28.11
C ILE A 99 25.79 -6.58 -27.68
N GLY A 100 26.19 -7.48 -26.78
CA GLY A 100 27.57 -7.57 -26.32
C GLY A 100 27.80 -8.76 -25.40
N LYS A 101 28.32 -9.84 -26.00
CA LYS A 101 28.91 -11.05 -25.38
C LYS A 101 27.94 -11.97 -24.63
N PHE A 102 27.51 -13.04 -25.30
CA PHE A 102 27.12 -14.28 -24.64
C PHE A 102 28.19 -15.34 -24.96
N GLU A 103 28.95 -15.72 -23.94
CA GLU A 103 29.65 -17.00 -23.91
C GLU A 103 28.60 -18.12 -23.85
N ILE A 104 28.79 -19.14 -24.68
CA ILE A 104 27.90 -20.29 -24.76
C ILE A 104 28.26 -21.21 -23.59
N THR A 105 27.55 -21.05 -22.48
CA THR A 105 27.58 -22.01 -21.36
C THR A 105 26.20 -22.65 -21.20
N HIS A 106 26.16 -23.96 -21.41
CA HIS A 106 25.11 -24.92 -21.06
C HIS A 106 23.68 -24.66 -21.58
N ILE A 107 23.39 -25.25 -22.75
CA ILE A 107 22.03 -25.65 -23.10
C ILE A 107 21.72 -26.95 -22.35
N LEU A 108 21.14 -26.83 -21.15
CA LEU A 108 20.47 -27.95 -20.50
C LEU A 108 19.13 -28.19 -21.21
N PHE A 109 18.97 -29.36 -21.82
CA PHE A 109 17.68 -30.02 -21.90
C PHE A 109 17.87 -31.53 -21.72
N HIS A 110 17.56 -31.98 -20.51
CA HIS A 110 17.16 -33.35 -20.20
C HIS A 110 15.97 -33.71 -21.11
N GLU A 111 16.17 -34.61 -22.07
CA GLU A 111 15.10 -35.20 -22.87
C GLU A 111 14.59 -36.46 -22.16
N ASP A 112 13.79 -36.29 -21.10
CA ASP A 112 12.96 -37.37 -20.57
C ASP A 112 11.60 -37.34 -21.29
N LEU A 113 11.59 -37.78 -22.55
CA LEU A 113 10.38 -38.31 -23.17
C LEU A 113 10.01 -39.58 -22.38
N PRO A 114 8.72 -39.79 -22.00
CA PRO A 114 8.33 -41.03 -21.36
C PRO A 114 8.79 -42.21 -22.21
N GLU A 115 9.56 -43.11 -21.60
CA GLU A 115 10.08 -44.33 -22.21
C GLU A 115 8.98 -44.99 -23.04
N MET A 116 9.07 -44.93 -24.37
CA MET A 116 8.36 -45.86 -25.23
C MET A 116 9.04 -47.22 -25.09
N LYS A 117 8.78 -47.89 -23.97
CA LYS A 117 9.00 -49.32 -23.80
C LYS A 117 8.02 -50.04 -24.71
N GLU A 118 8.50 -50.35 -25.91
CA GLU A 118 8.38 -51.67 -26.54
C GLU A 118 9.24 -51.65 -27.82
N ILE A 119 10.47 -52.16 -27.69
CA ILE A 119 11.27 -52.56 -28.85
C ILE A 119 11.03 -54.06 -29.04
N ARG A 120 10.32 -54.43 -30.11
CA ARG A 120 10.82 -55.29 -31.20
C ARG A 120 9.68 -55.64 -32.18
N ASP A 121 9.78 -55.08 -33.38
CA ASP A 121 9.62 -55.84 -34.62
C ASP A 121 10.38 -55.08 -35.73
N GLY A 122 11.03 -55.76 -36.67
CA GLY A 122 11.89 -55.16 -37.71
C GLY A 122 11.20 -54.16 -38.67
N LYS A 123 9.92 -53.82 -38.44
CA LYS A 123 9.06 -52.96 -39.26
C LYS A 123 9.41 -51.48 -39.19
N GLN A 124 9.95 -50.97 -38.08
CA GLN A 124 10.33 -49.55 -37.97
C GLN A 124 11.52 -49.19 -38.88
N CYS A 125 12.41 -50.15 -39.12
CA CYS A 125 13.56 -50.02 -40.01
C CYS A 125 13.24 -50.34 -41.48
N GLN A 126 12.11 -51.02 -41.73
CA GLN A 126 11.69 -51.33 -43.09
C GLN A 126 11.38 -50.03 -43.84
N ALA A 127 11.71 -49.97 -45.12
CA ALA A 127 11.39 -48.82 -45.96
C ALA A 127 9.93 -48.94 -46.48
N PRO A 128 9.10 -47.89 -46.46
CA PRO A 128 7.79 -47.93 -47.07
C PRO A 128 7.91 -47.98 -48.60
N THR A 129 6.88 -48.49 -49.27
CA THR A 129 6.84 -48.39 -50.74
C THR A 129 6.82 -46.91 -51.15
N LEU A 130 7.41 -46.59 -52.31
CA LEU A 130 7.48 -45.22 -52.79
C LEU A 130 6.09 -44.59 -52.95
N ASP A 131 5.09 -45.37 -53.33
CA ASP A 131 3.72 -44.88 -53.50
C ASP A 131 3.04 -44.58 -52.16
N GLN A 132 3.22 -45.42 -51.14
CA GLN A 132 2.75 -45.15 -49.77
C GLN A 132 3.42 -43.90 -49.18
N ALA A 133 4.71 -43.73 -49.45
CA ALA A 133 5.48 -42.57 -49.01
C ALA A 133 5.05 -41.28 -49.72
N ARG A 134 4.74 -41.33 -51.02
CA ARG A 134 4.19 -40.19 -51.78
C ARG A 134 2.79 -39.79 -51.32
N ALA A 135 1.94 -40.77 -51.04
CA ALA A 135 0.61 -40.52 -50.47
C ALA A 135 0.73 -39.83 -49.10
N ALA A 136 1.57 -40.37 -48.20
CA ALA A 136 1.84 -39.78 -46.89
C ALA A 136 2.37 -38.34 -46.98
N LEU A 137 3.27 -38.09 -47.93
CA LEU A 137 3.86 -36.77 -48.16
C LEU A 137 2.81 -35.76 -48.61
N LYS A 138 1.83 -36.18 -49.42
CA LYS A 138 0.73 -35.33 -49.85
C LYS A 138 -0.14 -34.94 -48.64
N ASP A 139 -0.54 -35.93 -47.83
CA ASP A 139 -1.40 -35.71 -46.67
C ASP A 139 -0.73 -34.78 -45.64
N LEU A 140 0.55 -34.99 -45.35
CA LEU A 140 1.30 -34.13 -44.42
C LEU A 140 1.50 -32.70 -44.94
N LYS A 141 1.61 -32.51 -46.27
CA LYS A 141 1.65 -31.18 -46.89
C LYS A 141 0.30 -30.47 -46.76
N GLU A 142 -0.82 -31.18 -46.91
CA GLU A 142 -2.16 -30.61 -46.70
C GLU A 142 -2.40 -30.22 -45.22
N ILE A 143 -1.81 -30.96 -44.27
CA ILE A 143 -1.84 -30.62 -42.84
C ILE A 143 -0.98 -29.39 -42.53
N LEU A 144 0.22 -29.29 -43.11
CA LEU A 144 1.16 -28.19 -42.85
C LEU A 144 0.74 -26.89 -43.55
N ASP A 145 0.26 -27.02 -44.79
CA ASP A 145 -0.07 -25.93 -45.70
C ASP A 145 -1.47 -26.17 -46.30
N PRO A 146 -2.55 -26.06 -45.50
CA PRO A 146 -3.90 -26.28 -46.01
C PRO A 146 -4.28 -25.21 -47.05
N PRO A 147 -4.77 -25.59 -48.24
CA PRO A 147 -5.09 -24.64 -49.29
C PRO A 147 -6.26 -23.71 -48.90
N ARG A 148 -6.22 -22.46 -49.38
CA ARG A 148 -7.34 -21.54 -49.22
C ARG A 148 -8.52 -21.98 -50.10
N LYS A 149 -9.75 -21.75 -49.63
CA LYS A 149 -10.97 -22.04 -50.41
C LYS A 149 -11.09 -21.17 -51.66
N THR A 150 -10.50 -19.97 -51.64
CA THR A 150 -10.44 -19.02 -52.76
C THR A 150 -9.12 -18.22 -52.68
N GLY A 151 -8.50 -17.91 -53.83
CA GLY A 151 -7.24 -17.17 -53.94
C GLY A 151 -5.97 -18.04 -53.85
N ALA A 152 -4.81 -17.46 -54.16
CA ALA A 152 -3.50 -18.12 -54.07
C ALA A 152 -2.98 -18.14 -52.61
N GLY A 153 -2.29 -19.22 -52.23
CA GLY A 153 -1.65 -19.38 -50.92
C GLY A 153 -2.39 -20.31 -49.95
N HIS A 154 -1.77 -20.55 -48.79
CA HIS A 154 -2.25 -21.49 -47.76
C HIS A 154 -2.85 -20.75 -46.55
N LYS A 155 -3.63 -21.47 -45.74
CA LYS A 155 -4.11 -21.00 -44.42
C LYS A 155 -3.09 -21.38 -43.36
N ASP A 156 -3.05 -20.63 -42.26
CA ASP A 156 -2.33 -21.07 -41.06
C ASP A 156 -3.05 -22.32 -40.51
N PRO A 157 -2.37 -23.46 -40.35
CA PRO A 157 -2.99 -24.69 -39.88
C PRO A 157 -3.36 -24.66 -38.38
N GLY A 158 -2.96 -23.61 -37.64
CA GLY A 158 -3.26 -23.49 -36.21
C GLY A 158 -2.51 -24.50 -35.33
N LEU A 159 -1.52 -25.21 -35.90
CA LEU A 159 -0.67 -26.15 -35.18
C LEU A 159 0.32 -25.39 -34.28
N ASP A 160 0.48 -25.86 -33.05
CA ASP A 160 1.51 -25.36 -32.13
C ASP A 160 2.93 -25.59 -32.72
N LEU A 161 3.89 -24.82 -32.22
CA LEU A 161 5.26 -24.83 -32.75
C LEU A 161 5.95 -26.19 -32.61
N PHE A 162 5.61 -26.98 -31.60
CA PHE A 162 6.21 -28.29 -31.37
C PHE A 162 5.71 -29.29 -32.42
N VAL A 163 4.40 -29.38 -32.60
CA VAL A 163 3.78 -30.27 -33.60
C VAL A 163 4.18 -29.85 -35.02
N ARG A 164 4.17 -28.55 -35.31
CA ARG A 164 4.56 -28.01 -36.63
C ARG A 164 5.99 -28.39 -37.03
N LYS A 165 6.97 -28.26 -36.12
CA LYS A 165 8.38 -28.62 -36.39
C LYS A 165 8.56 -30.10 -36.68
N LYS A 166 7.81 -30.98 -36.01
CA LYS A 166 7.88 -32.44 -36.22
C LYS A 166 7.27 -32.82 -37.56
N VAL A 167 6.09 -32.28 -37.90
CA VAL A 167 5.46 -32.48 -39.21
C VAL A 167 6.37 -31.99 -40.35
N GLN A 168 7.01 -30.83 -40.20
CA GLN A 168 8.01 -30.33 -41.17
C GLN A 168 9.20 -31.28 -41.35
N GLY A 169 9.69 -31.89 -40.26
CA GLY A 169 10.73 -32.90 -40.32
C GLY A 169 10.30 -34.17 -41.07
N MET A 170 9.07 -34.63 -40.83
CA MET A 170 8.48 -35.79 -41.54
C MET A 170 8.33 -35.51 -43.04
N VAL A 171 7.84 -34.33 -43.41
CA VAL A 171 7.74 -33.86 -44.81
C VAL A 171 9.12 -33.81 -45.46
N SER A 172 10.13 -33.26 -44.78
CA SER A 172 11.50 -33.15 -45.29
C SER A 172 12.11 -34.52 -45.56
N MET A 173 11.96 -35.45 -44.61
CA MET A 173 12.40 -36.84 -44.77
C MET A 173 11.73 -37.54 -45.95
N LEU A 174 10.41 -37.42 -46.08
CA LEU A 174 9.67 -38.03 -47.19
C LEU A 174 10.01 -37.39 -48.55
N ASN A 175 10.27 -36.07 -48.60
CA ASN A 175 10.78 -35.42 -49.81
C ASN A 175 12.13 -36.02 -50.23
N PHE A 176 13.08 -36.15 -49.30
CA PHE A 176 14.39 -36.76 -49.59
C PHE A 176 14.28 -38.24 -50.02
N TYR A 177 13.27 -38.96 -49.55
CA TYR A 177 13.05 -40.36 -49.90
C TYR A 177 12.35 -40.55 -51.26
N THR A 178 11.41 -39.67 -51.62
CA THR A 178 10.49 -39.86 -52.75
C THR A 178 10.82 -39.05 -54.02
N ILE A 179 11.65 -38.01 -53.92
CA ILE A 179 12.03 -37.16 -55.05
C ILE A 179 13.20 -37.80 -55.82
N PRO A 180 13.07 -38.10 -57.12
CA PRO A 180 14.11 -38.79 -57.90
C PRO A 180 15.47 -38.07 -57.96
N HIS A 181 15.47 -36.73 -57.85
CA HIS A 181 16.68 -35.92 -57.84
C HIS A 181 17.39 -35.86 -56.48
N SER A 182 16.83 -36.49 -55.45
CA SER A 182 17.48 -36.58 -54.14
C SER A 182 18.60 -37.62 -54.18
N HIS A 183 19.77 -37.27 -53.63
CA HIS A 183 20.89 -38.22 -53.46
C HIS A 183 20.53 -39.43 -52.59
N THR A 184 19.50 -39.32 -51.76
CA THR A 184 18.99 -40.39 -50.88
C THR A 184 17.67 -41.00 -51.39
N TYR A 185 17.31 -40.78 -52.66
CA TYR A 185 16.11 -41.36 -53.27
C TYR A 185 16.03 -42.87 -53.04
N GLY A 186 14.90 -43.36 -52.54
CA GLY A 186 14.69 -44.77 -52.21
C GLY A 186 15.53 -45.30 -51.03
N LYS A 187 16.34 -44.48 -50.37
CA LYS A 187 17.17 -44.86 -49.22
C LYS A 187 16.58 -44.28 -47.93
N TRP A 188 15.79 -45.10 -47.22
CA TRP A 188 14.97 -44.67 -46.08
C TRP A 188 15.77 -44.06 -44.92
N GLY A 189 16.75 -44.80 -44.38
CA GLY A 189 17.58 -44.33 -43.26
C GLY A 189 18.46 -43.14 -43.63
N ALA A 190 19.01 -43.10 -44.86
CA ALA A 190 19.80 -41.98 -45.34
C ALA A 190 18.96 -40.71 -45.50
N SER A 191 17.72 -40.84 -45.96
CA SER A 191 16.77 -39.72 -46.09
C SER A 191 16.35 -39.16 -44.73
N ALA A 192 16.18 -40.02 -43.72
CA ALA A 192 15.91 -39.62 -42.34
C ALA A 192 17.07 -38.81 -41.75
N LEU A 193 18.30 -39.29 -41.92
CA LEU A 193 19.50 -38.60 -41.43
C LEU A 193 19.70 -37.26 -42.15
N GLN A 194 19.49 -37.21 -43.46
CA GLN A 194 19.59 -35.98 -44.23
C GLN A 194 18.56 -34.93 -43.78
N ALA A 195 17.33 -35.36 -43.50
CA ALA A 195 16.29 -34.49 -42.95
C ALA A 195 16.69 -33.91 -41.58
N THR A 196 17.23 -34.73 -40.68
CA THR A 196 17.63 -34.22 -39.36
C THR A 196 18.84 -33.30 -39.42
N VAL A 197 19.80 -33.55 -40.31
CA VAL A 197 20.92 -32.63 -40.54
C VAL A 197 20.41 -31.26 -40.97
N SER A 198 19.40 -31.21 -41.86
CA SER A 198 18.78 -29.93 -42.25
C SER A 198 18.04 -29.22 -41.10
N MET A 199 17.67 -29.95 -40.05
CA MET A 199 17.07 -29.42 -38.83
C MET A 199 18.10 -29.12 -37.71
N GLY A 200 19.40 -29.32 -37.97
CA GLY A 200 20.47 -29.17 -36.98
C GLY A 200 20.46 -30.26 -35.89
N ARG A 201 20.01 -31.49 -36.22
CA ARG A 201 19.84 -32.60 -35.26
C ARG A 201 20.58 -33.88 -35.71
N GLY A 202 20.94 -34.71 -34.73
CA GLY A 202 21.70 -35.94 -34.93
C GLY A 202 20.86 -37.22 -35.12
N ARG A 203 21.54 -38.39 -35.05
CA ARG A 203 21.00 -39.72 -35.36
C ARG A 203 19.79 -40.12 -34.52
N TYR A 204 19.70 -39.68 -33.26
CA TYR A 204 18.55 -39.96 -32.39
C TYR A 204 17.26 -39.36 -32.98
N CYS A 205 17.31 -38.11 -33.42
CA CYS A 205 16.17 -37.45 -34.06
C CYS A 205 15.77 -38.18 -35.37
N ALA A 206 16.73 -38.78 -36.08
CA ALA A 206 16.44 -39.49 -37.32
C ALA A 206 15.62 -40.76 -37.04
N ARG A 207 15.97 -41.49 -35.97
CA ARG A 207 15.19 -42.64 -35.46
C ARG A 207 13.78 -42.24 -35.07
N GLN A 208 13.64 -41.11 -34.36
CA GLN A 208 12.34 -40.58 -33.96
C GLN A 208 11.48 -40.18 -35.18
N LEU A 209 12.06 -39.50 -36.18
CA LEU A 209 11.33 -39.16 -37.42
C LEU A 209 10.89 -40.40 -38.20
N THR A 210 11.73 -41.43 -38.32
CA THR A 210 11.35 -42.70 -38.97
C THR A 210 10.18 -43.37 -38.26
N ALA A 211 10.18 -43.38 -36.92
CA ALA A 211 9.09 -43.96 -36.13
C ALA A 211 7.79 -43.15 -36.29
N LEU A 212 7.87 -41.81 -36.29
CA LEU A 212 6.71 -40.94 -36.49
C LEU A 212 6.11 -41.08 -37.89
N VAL A 213 6.95 -41.13 -38.94
CA VAL A 213 6.45 -41.34 -40.31
C VAL A 213 5.82 -42.73 -40.44
N ARG A 214 6.35 -43.75 -39.75
CA ARG A 214 5.74 -45.08 -39.71
C ARG A 214 4.38 -45.09 -39.03
N LYS A 215 4.26 -44.48 -37.85
CA LYS A 215 2.96 -44.34 -37.18
C LYS A 215 1.93 -43.59 -38.04
N PHE A 216 2.38 -42.55 -38.75
CA PHE A 216 1.51 -41.82 -39.68
C PHE A 216 1.17 -42.62 -40.96
N LEU A 217 2.03 -43.56 -41.36
CA LEU A 217 1.74 -44.49 -42.46
C LEU A 217 0.69 -45.54 -42.07
N ASP A 218 0.72 -45.98 -40.83
CA ASP A 218 -0.22 -46.95 -40.27
C ASP A 218 -1.57 -46.31 -39.93
N ASP A 219 -1.57 -45.06 -39.42
CA ASP A 219 -2.76 -44.27 -39.11
C ASP A 219 -2.62 -42.83 -39.64
N ARG A 220 -3.43 -42.48 -40.65
CA ARG A 220 -3.45 -41.15 -41.29
C ARG A 220 -4.08 -40.07 -40.42
N THR A 221 -4.76 -40.44 -39.34
CA THR A 221 -5.34 -39.50 -38.38
C THR A 221 -4.39 -39.16 -37.23
N PHE A 222 -3.24 -39.83 -37.16
CA PHE A 222 -2.23 -39.60 -36.14
C PHE A 222 -1.61 -38.20 -36.25
N LEU A 223 -1.92 -37.34 -35.29
CA LEU A 223 -1.23 -36.08 -35.05
C LEU A 223 -0.60 -36.12 -33.66
N LEU A 224 0.64 -35.63 -33.55
CA LEU A 224 1.31 -35.54 -32.26
C LEU A 224 0.54 -34.59 -31.34
N VAL A 225 0.30 -35.02 -30.10
CA VAL A 225 -0.14 -34.12 -29.04
C VAL A 225 1.11 -33.51 -28.41
N ASN A 226 1.15 -32.18 -28.29
CA ASN A 226 2.23 -31.49 -27.60
C ASN A 226 2.16 -31.82 -26.09
N PRO A 227 3.17 -32.49 -25.51
CA PRO A 227 3.16 -32.84 -24.08
C PRO A 227 3.48 -31.65 -23.16
N TYR A 228 3.83 -30.48 -23.71
CA TYR A 228 4.23 -29.29 -22.96
C TYR A 228 3.12 -28.22 -22.99
N GLY A 229 2.63 -27.80 -21.83
CA GLY A 229 1.64 -26.71 -21.73
C GLY A 229 0.51 -26.89 -20.70
N ASP A 230 0.24 -28.13 -20.25
CA ASP A 230 -0.90 -28.44 -19.35
C ASP A 230 -0.64 -28.23 -17.85
N TRP A 231 0.60 -27.95 -17.46
CA TRP A 231 1.03 -27.61 -16.09
C TRP A 231 0.38 -26.36 -15.45
N ASN A 232 -0.49 -25.63 -16.14
CA ASN A 232 -1.16 -24.42 -15.63
C ASN A 232 -2.68 -24.55 -15.45
N GLN A 233 -3.24 -25.75 -15.62
CA GLN A 233 -4.67 -25.98 -15.47
C GLN A 233 -5.06 -26.05 -13.97
N SER A 234 -5.87 -25.08 -13.53
CA SER A 234 -6.38 -25.00 -12.15
C SER A 234 -7.27 -26.20 -11.83
N MET A 235 -7.22 -26.74 -10.60
CA MET A 235 -8.10 -27.84 -10.20
C MET A 235 -9.60 -27.50 -10.29
N LEU A 236 -9.94 -26.21 -10.41
CA LEU A 236 -11.32 -25.76 -10.68
C LEU A 236 -11.87 -26.18 -12.05
N ILE A 237 -11.07 -26.79 -12.92
CA ILE A 237 -11.58 -27.45 -14.13
C ILE A 237 -12.45 -28.66 -13.77
N ASP A 238 -12.21 -29.26 -12.61
CA ASP A 238 -13.15 -30.19 -12.00
C ASP A 238 -14.42 -29.42 -11.60
N GLU A 239 -15.50 -29.67 -12.35
CA GLU A 239 -16.81 -29.06 -12.12
C GLU A 239 -17.39 -29.49 -10.77
N ASP A 240 -17.10 -30.70 -10.28
CA ASP A 240 -17.59 -31.20 -8.99
C ASP A 240 -16.88 -30.51 -7.83
N LEU A 241 -15.56 -30.28 -7.95
CA LEU A 241 -14.81 -29.49 -6.97
C LEU A 241 -15.31 -28.05 -6.92
N SER A 242 -15.56 -27.46 -8.09
CA SER A 242 -16.12 -26.11 -8.19
C SER A 242 -17.52 -26.03 -7.58
N LEU A 243 -18.36 -27.05 -7.79
CA LEU A 243 -19.71 -27.13 -7.22
C LEU A 243 -19.67 -27.27 -5.70
N ASP A 244 -18.84 -28.16 -5.16
CA ASP A 244 -18.69 -28.36 -3.71
C ASP A 244 -18.17 -27.10 -3.00
N ILE A 245 -17.20 -26.40 -3.62
CA ILE A 245 -16.73 -25.11 -3.11
C ILE A 245 -17.88 -24.09 -3.12
N ASN A 246 -18.67 -24.02 -4.19
CA ASN A 246 -19.81 -23.10 -4.26
C ASN A 246 -20.90 -23.42 -3.22
N LEU A 247 -21.21 -24.70 -3.01
CA LEU A 247 -22.16 -25.13 -1.99
C LEU A 247 -21.68 -24.78 -0.58
N TYR A 248 -20.40 -25.02 -0.28
CA TYR A 248 -19.80 -24.62 0.99
C TYR A 248 -19.81 -23.10 1.17
N LEU A 249 -19.53 -22.34 0.11
CA LEU A 249 -19.60 -20.87 0.13
C LEU A 249 -21.03 -20.35 0.34
N GLN A 250 -22.05 -21.06 -0.15
CA GLN A 250 -23.45 -20.78 0.14
C GLN A 250 -23.81 -21.10 1.59
N GLU A 251 -23.31 -22.21 2.13
CA GLU A 251 -23.51 -22.63 3.52
C GLU A 251 -22.97 -21.60 4.53
N ILE A 252 -21.75 -21.10 4.32
CA ILE A 252 -21.13 -20.10 5.22
C ILE A 252 -21.68 -18.67 5.01
N GLY A 253 -22.46 -18.45 3.95
CA GLY A 253 -23.17 -17.21 3.66
C GLY A 253 -22.26 -15.97 3.58
N LYS A 254 -22.28 -15.13 4.63
CA LYS A 254 -21.60 -13.81 4.64
C LYS A 254 -20.19 -13.84 5.21
N ASP A 255 -19.80 -14.95 5.85
CA ASP A 255 -18.52 -15.07 6.54
C ASP A 255 -17.51 -15.85 5.67
N VAL A 256 -17.36 -15.38 4.43
CA VAL A 256 -16.46 -15.97 3.43
C VAL A 256 -15.05 -15.48 3.71
N LEU A 257 -14.21 -16.36 4.26
CA LEU A 257 -12.79 -16.16 4.50
C LEU A 257 -12.00 -17.23 3.74
N ALA A 258 -10.89 -16.85 3.09
CA ALA A 258 -10.04 -17.80 2.38
C ALA A 258 -9.56 -18.93 3.30
N LYS A 259 -9.25 -18.64 4.57
CA LYS A 259 -8.89 -19.66 5.56
C LYS A 259 -9.97 -20.70 5.82
N LYS A 260 -11.26 -20.34 5.76
CA LYS A 260 -12.36 -21.29 5.95
C LYS A 260 -12.48 -22.24 4.77
N VAL A 261 -12.32 -21.73 3.56
CA VAL A 261 -12.28 -22.57 2.34
C VAL A 261 -11.05 -23.48 2.35
N VAL A 262 -9.88 -23.01 2.81
CA VAL A 262 -8.71 -23.88 3.07
C VAL A 262 -9.07 -25.00 4.04
N SER A 263 -9.72 -24.68 5.18
CA SER A 263 -10.10 -25.71 6.16
C SER A 263 -11.15 -26.69 5.64
N PHE A 264 -12.05 -26.26 4.74
CA PHE A 264 -13.01 -27.13 4.08
C PHE A 264 -12.34 -28.10 3.11
N LEU A 265 -11.45 -27.59 2.25
CA LEU A 265 -10.67 -28.41 1.31
C LEU A 265 -9.65 -29.33 2.01
N ALA A 266 -9.34 -29.06 3.28
CA ALA A 266 -8.47 -29.90 4.09
C ALA A 266 -9.19 -31.07 4.79
N ARG A 267 -10.53 -31.18 4.70
CA ARG A 267 -11.29 -32.31 5.26
C ARG A 267 -10.99 -33.59 4.48
N GLU A 268 -10.75 -34.70 5.18
CA GLU A 268 -10.37 -35.97 4.55
C GLU A 268 -11.40 -36.47 3.54
N GLU A 269 -12.70 -36.30 3.82
CA GLU A 269 -13.79 -36.65 2.90
C GLU A 269 -13.70 -35.88 1.56
N VAL A 270 -13.37 -34.57 1.63
CA VAL A 270 -13.26 -33.69 0.46
C VAL A 270 -11.96 -33.97 -0.31
N LYS A 271 -10.86 -34.25 0.41
CA LYS A 271 -9.59 -34.64 -0.21
C LYS A 271 -9.70 -35.96 -0.96
N GLN A 272 -10.36 -36.96 -0.39
CA GLN A 272 -10.57 -38.26 -1.02
C GLN A 272 -11.48 -38.14 -2.24
N LYS A 273 -12.56 -37.35 -2.14
CA LYS A 273 -13.51 -37.13 -3.24
C LYS A 273 -12.85 -36.48 -4.47
N HIS A 274 -11.97 -35.49 -4.25
CA HIS A 274 -11.37 -34.66 -5.33
C HIS A 274 -9.88 -34.93 -5.57
N GLY A 275 -9.31 -36.01 -5.02
CA GLY A 275 -7.91 -36.39 -5.24
C GLY A 275 -6.87 -35.38 -4.73
N ILE A 276 -7.19 -34.60 -3.68
CA ILE A 276 -6.32 -33.53 -3.17
C ILE A 276 -5.20 -34.14 -2.31
N THR A 277 -3.99 -34.18 -2.85
CA THR A 277 -2.82 -34.79 -2.18
C THR A 277 -2.10 -33.85 -1.21
N LYS A 278 -2.19 -32.53 -1.41
CA LYS A 278 -1.51 -31.52 -0.58
C LYS A 278 -2.48 -30.47 -0.07
N VAL A 279 -2.19 -29.92 1.11
CA VAL A 279 -2.97 -28.81 1.68
C VAL A 279 -2.85 -27.60 0.74
N ILE A 280 -4.01 -27.10 0.30
CA ILE A 280 -4.07 -25.97 -0.62
C ILE A 280 -3.75 -24.68 0.13
N SER A 281 -2.82 -23.89 -0.42
CA SER A 281 -2.42 -22.62 0.19
C SER A 281 -3.56 -21.59 0.17
N GLU A 282 -3.56 -20.66 1.13
CA GLU A 282 -4.52 -19.55 1.16
C GLU A 282 -4.42 -18.68 -0.12
N ARG A 283 -3.22 -18.57 -0.72
CA ARG A 283 -3.00 -17.85 -1.98
C ARG A 283 -3.74 -18.50 -3.14
N THR A 284 -3.71 -19.84 -3.23
CA THR A 284 -4.43 -20.61 -4.25
C THR A 284 -5.95 -20.46 -4.06
N VAL A 285 -6.44 -20.55 -2.82
CA VAL A 285 -7.87 -20.35 -2.53
C VAL A 285 -8.35 -18.95 -2.90
N ARG A 286 -7.54 -17.90 -2.68
CA ARG A 286 -7.90 -16.54 -3.14
C ARG A 286 -8.02 -16.46 -4.66
N ARG A 287 -7.19 -17.19 -5.41
CA ARG A 287 -7.33 -17.31 -6.87
C ARG A 287 -8.62 -18.04 -7.23
N TYR A 288 -8.97 -19.11 -6.50
CA TYR A 288 -10.22 -19.85 -6.72
C TYR A 288 -11.46 -18.96 -6.51
N LEU A 289 -11.52 -18.22 -5.39
CA LEU A 289 -12.60 -17.28 -5.13
C LEU A 289 -12.75 -16.24 -6.25
N ASN A 290 -11.64 -15.73 -6.79
CA ASN A 290 -11.68 -14.80 -7.91
C ASN A 290 -12.19 -15.43 -9.21
N ALA A 291 -11.85 -16.69 -9.47
CA ALA A 291 -12.33 -17.44 -10.64
C ALA A 291 -13.83 -17.75 -10.52
N LEU A 292 -14.29 -18.10 -9.31
CA LEU A 292 -15.71 -18.36 -8.97
C LEU A 292 -16.57 -17.08 -8.85
N GLY A 293 -16.08 -15.93 -9.33
CA GLY A 293 -16.86 -14.69 -9.38
C GLY A 293 -16.97 -13.91 -8.07
N TYR A 294 -16.23 -14.30 -7.03
CA TYR A 294 -16.13 -13.52 -5.80
C TYR A 294 -15.09 -12.41 -5.93
N ARG A 295 -15.37 -11.25 -5.33
CA ARG A 295 -14.44 -10.10 -5.29
C ARG A 295 -14.29 -9.59 -3.86
N PHE A 296 -13.05 -9.36 -3.45
CA PHE A 296 -12.73 -8.67 -2.21
C PHE A 296 -12.75 -7.16 -2.46
N ARG A 297 -13.67 -6.42 -1.85
CA ARG A 297 -13.77 -4.95 -2.00
C ARG A 297 -13.87 -4.25 -0.65
N THR A 298 -13.46 -2.98 -0.64
CA THR A 298 -13.68 -2.03 0.46
C THR A 298 -13.93 -0.65 -0.16
N ALA A 299 -14.78 0.17 0.45
CA ALA A 299 -14.83 1.59 0.14
C ALA A 299 -13.48 2.24 0.48
N LYS A 300 -12.89 2.99 -0.47
CA LYS A 300 -11.67 3.77 -0.23
C LYS A 300 -12.02 4.92 0.71
N LYS A 301 -11.56 4.87 1.97
CA LYS A 301 -11.40 6.04 2.83
C LYS A 301 -9.91 6.38 2.82
N GLY A 302 -9.56 7.54 2.25
CA GLY A 302 -8.19 8.05 2.28
C GLY A 302 -7.81 8.43 3.71
N GLN A 303 -6.52 8.31 4.03
CA GLN A 303 -5.94 8.95 5.20
C GLN A 303 -6.02 10.48 4.99
N TYR A 304 -6.37 11.24 6.02
CA TYR A 304 -6.32 12.71 5.97
C TYR A 304 -4.85 13.13 5.84
N ALA A 305 -4.42 13.43 4.61
CA ALA A 305 -3.09 13.98 4.33
C ALA A 305 -3.10 15.52 4.21
N ASP A 306 -4.26 16.14 4.39
CA ASP A 306 -4.43 17.59 4.30
C ASP A 306 -3.87 18.26 5.56
N GLY A 307 -2.66 18.82 5.45
CA GLY A 307 -2.04 19.62 6.49
C GLY A 307 -0.69 19.12 7.03
N HIS A 308 -0.29 17.88 6.71
CA HIS A 308 0.94 17.26 7.21
C HIS A 308 2.19 18.08 6.86
N GLU A 309 2.30 18.54 5.61
CA GLU A 309 3.45 19.28 5.09
C GLU A 309 3.24 20.81 5.12
N ARG A 310 2.31 21.30 5.95
CA ARG A 310 2.13 22.75 6.09
C ARG A 310 3.34 23.36 6.80
N GLU A 311 3.81 24.50 6.29
CA GLU A 311 5.00 25.19 6.82
C GLU A 311 4.93 25.44 8.34
N ASP A 312 3.76 25.85 8.86
CA ASP A 312 3.59 26.10 10.30
C ASP A 312 3.63 24.81 11.15
N VAL A 313 3.19 23.69 10.57
CA VAL A 313 3.18 22.37 11.22
C VAL A 313 4.59 21.78 11.25
N VAL A 314 5.28 21.79 10.11
CA VAL A 314 6.66 21.33 9.96
C VAL A 314 7.60 22.18 10.83
N TYR A 315 7.42 23.51 10.86
CA TYR A 315 8.20 24.38 11.73
C TYR A 315 8.05 23.99 13.20
N TYR A 316 6.82 23.75 13.68
CA TYR A 316 6.58 23.31 15.06
C TYR A 316 7.19 21.93 15.33
N GLN A 317 7.07 20.99 14.38
CA GLN A 317 7.69 19.67 14.47
C GLN A 317 9.20 19.78 14.67
N ASP A 318 9.89 20.50 13.77
CA ASP A 318 11.35 20.55 13.71
C ASP A 318 11.98 21.42 14.79
N HIS A 319 11.33 22.53 15.16
CA HIS A 319 11.92 23.54 16.04
C HIS A 319 11.39 23.48 17.48
N THR A 320 10.28 22.79 17.72
CA THR A 320 9.67 22.70 19.06
C THR A 320 9.55 21.27 19.54
N PHE A 321 8.82 20.43 18.82
CA PHE A 321 8.50 19.08 19.30
C PHE A 321 9.73 18.15 19.32
N LEU A 322 10.41 17.97 18.19
CA LEU A 322 11.54 17.04 18.08
C LEU A 322 12.72 17.43 18.99
N PRO A 323 13.11 18.71 19.12
CA PRO A 323 14.15 19.10 20.07
C PRO A 323 13.77 18.82 21.53
N GLN A 324 12.51 19.08 21.92
CA GLN A 324 12.03 18.77 23.27
C GLN A 324 12.01 17.26 23.52
N TRP A 325 11.56 16.48 22.54
CA TRP A 325 11.55 15.01 22.61
C TRP A 325 12.97 14.46 22.81
N LYS A 326 13.94 14.93 22.03
CA LYS A 326 15.34 14.47 22.08
C LYS A 326 15.98 14.66 23.47
N VAL A 327 15.65 15.76 24.16
CA VAL A 327 16.12 16.00 25.54
C VAL A 327 15.53 14.99 26.52
N LEU A 328 14.27 14.59 26.33
CA LEU A 328 13.62 13.61 27.19
C LEU A 328 14.12 12.19 26.88
N GLU A 329 14.22 11.85 25.60
CA GLU A 329 14.68 10.54 25.10
C GLU A 329 16.04 10.15 25.67
N ALA A 330 16.95 11.11 25.87
CA ALA A 330 18.24 10.88 26.50
C ALA A 330 18.15 10.31 27.94
N ARG A 331 17.03 10.50 28.63
CA ARG A 331 16.75 9.99 29.99
C ARG A 331 15.66 8.91 30.01
N MET A 332 15.19 8.44 28.86
CA MET A 332 14.26 7.32 28.74
C MET A 332 15.01 5.97 28.75
N GLU A 333 14.27 4.88 28.96
CA GLU A 333 14.83 3.54 28.82
C GLU A 333 14.94 3.16 27.34
N ASN A 334 16.17 3.01 26.87
CA ASN A 334 16.47 2.47 25.54
C ASN A 334 16.78 0.97 25.63
N TRP A 335 16.51 0.29 24.52
CA TRP A 335 16.73 -1.14 24.35
C TRP A 335 17.61 -1.34 23.12
N SER A 336 18.50 -2.33 23.17
CA SER A 336 19.41 -2.66 22.09
C SER A 336 18.65 -3.39 20.96
N LYS A 337 19.34 -3.59 19.83
CA LYS A 337 18.82 -4.40 18.71
C LYS A 337 18.48 -5.84 19.12
N GLU A 338 19.08 -6.35 20.20
CA GLU A 338 18.85 -7.69 20.75
C GLU A 338 17.77 -7.71 21.85
N ASN A 339 17.05 -6.57 22.01
CA ASN A 339 16.00 -6.39 23.00
C ASN A 339 16.53 -6.45 24.45
N GLU A 340 17.81 -6.14 24.64
CA GLU A 340 18.44 -5.99 25.94
C GLU A 340 18.41 -4.53 26.38
N LYS A 341 18.30 -4.25 27.67
CA LYS A 341 18.23 -2.87 28.16
C LYS A 341 19.59 -2.20 27.96
N GLU A 342 19.65 -1.08 27.25
CA GLU A 342 20.91 -0.35 27.08
C GLU A 342 21.32 0.29 28.42
N HIS A 343 22.55 -0.01 28.84
CA HIS A 343 23.19 0.51 30.05
C HIS A 343 24.30 1.50 29.66
N GLY A 344 23.97 2.52 28.88
CA GLY A 344 24.87 3.64 28.60
C GLY A 344 24.88 4.67 29.73
N PRO A 345 25.89 5.57 29.80
CA PRO A 345 25.88 6.69 30.73
C PRO A 345 24.67 7.58 30.44
N ARG A 346 23.73 7.66 31.38
CA ARG A 346 22.55 8.52 31.27
C ARG A 346 22.85 9.88 31.87
N PRO A 347 22.31 10.98 31.32
CA PRO A 347 22.36 12.29 31.97
C PRO A 347 21.76 12.21 33.38
N ASP A 348 22.28 13.03 34.30
CA ASP A 348 21.79 13.10 35.67
C ASP A 348 20.28 13.41 35.72
N GLY A 349 19.56 12.72 36.60
CA GLY A 349 18.13 12.92 36.83
C GLY A 349 17.34 11.61 36.96
N LYS A 350 16.03 11.74 37.23
CA LYS A 350 15.11 10.60 37.23
C LYS A 350 14.92 10.06 35.81
N THR A 351 14.66 8.76 35.70
CA THR A 351 14.28 8.15 34.41
C THR A 351 12.93 8.73 33.97
N VAL A 352 12.86 9.17 32.71
CA VAL A 352 11.65 9.78 32.15
C VAL A 352 10.69 8.70 31.65
N ILE A 353 9.41 8.83 32.00
CA ILE A 353 8.31 8.02 31.46
C ILE A 353 7.32 8.95 30.75
N SER A 354 7.19 8.77 29.45
CA SER A 354 6.22 9.48 28.62
C SER A 354 4.86 8.78 28.62
N TRP A 355 3.81 9.52 28.93
CA TRP A 355 2.42 9.08 28.88
C TRP A 355 1.67 9.81 27.76
N PHE A 356 1.27 9.07 26.74
CA PHE A 356 0.47 9.58 25.63
C PHE A 356 -1.01 9.46 25.98
N ASN A 357 -1.75 10.56 25.82
CA ASN A 357 -3.19 10.64 26.01
C ASN A 357 -3.89 10.88 24.68
N ASP A 358 -5.05 10.27 24.51
CA ASP A 358 -5.96 10.49 23.40
C ASP A 358 -7.35 9.92 23.71
N GLU A 359 -8.36 10.34 22.95
CA GLU A 359 -9.73 9.82 23.05
C GLU A 359 -10.18 9.08 21.78
N CYS A 360 -10.73 7.88 21.97
CA CYS A 360 -11.21 7.06 20.88
C CYS A 360 -12.71 6.75 21.02
N ILE A 361 -13.46 6.97 19.93
CA ILE A 361 -14.87 6.55 19.84
C ILE A 361 -15.00 5.16 19.21
N PHE A 362 -15.71 4.28 19.90
CA PHE A 362 -16.23 3.01 19.41
C PHE A 362 -17.70 3.15 19.04
N TYR A 363 -18.09 2.62 17.90
CA TYR A 363 -19.47 2.63 17.44
C TYR A 363 -20.03 1.22 17.38
N ALA A 364 -21.29 1.03 17.78
CA ALA A 364 -21.96 -0.27 17.78
C ALA A 364 -21.93 -0.96 16.39
N ASN A 365 -22.05 -0.15 15.34
CA ASN A 365 -22.01 -0.61 13.95
C ASN A 365 -20.63 -0.43 13.30
N ASP A 366 -19.56 -0.11 14.05
CA ASP A 366 -18.18 -0.17 13.53
C ASP A 366 -17.80 -1.63 13.29
N ARG A 367 -18.13 -2.11 12.09
CA ARG A 367 -17.89 -3.47 11.61
C ARG A 367 -17.07 -3.39 10.34
N THR A 368 -16.30 -4.44 10.09
CA THR A 368 -15.54 -4.56 8.85
C THR A 368 -16.52 -4.60 7.67
N PRO A 369 -16.57 -3.58 6.78
CA PRO A 369 -17.38 -3.66 5.56
C PRO A 369 -16.69 -4.51 4.49
N ARG A 370 -15.60 -5.20 4.86
CA ARG A 370 -14.76 -6.01 3.96
C ARG A 370 -15.26 -7.44 4.02
N GLY A 371 -15.76 -7.93 2.90
CA GLY A 371 -16.15 -9.32 2.70
C GLY A 371 -15.87 -9.72 1.26
N TRP A 372 -15.83 -11.03 1.02
CA TRP A 372 -15.94 -11.57 -0.32
C TRP A 372 -17.42 -11.58 -0.70
N TYR A 373 -17.76 -10.88 -1.78
CA TYR A 373 -19.12 -10.86 -2.31
C TYR A 373 -19.09 -11.50 -3.70
N HIS A 374 -20.09 -12.33 -3.98
CA HIS A 374 -20.32 -12.80 -5.34
C HIS A 374 -20.77 -11.61 -6.20
N LYS A 375 -20.31 -11.55 -7.46
CA LYS A 375 -20.59 -10.44 -8.40
C LYS A 375 -22.09 -10.13 -8.57
N ASP A 376 -22.95 -11.14 -8.40
CA ASP A 376 -24.41 -11.06 -8.61
C ASP A 376 -25.21 -11.01 -7.29
N SER A 377 -24.56 -10.92 -6.13
CA SER A 377 -25.28 -10.84 -4.86
C SER A 377 -26.00 -9.48 -4.72
N PRO A 378 -27.28 -9.46 -4.29
CA PRO A 378 -28.00 -8.22 -4.03
C PRO A 378 -27.29 -7.42 -2.92
N ALA A 379 -27.20 -6.11 -3.11
CA ALA A 379 -26.60 -5.21 -2.13
C ALA A 379 -27.40 -5.27 -0.82
N LYS A 380 -26.82 -5.86 0.23
CA LYS A 380 -27.47 -5.92 1.53
C LYS A 380 -27.56 -4.49 2.10
N PRO A 381 -28.74 -4.01 2.50
CA PRO A 381 -28.86 -2.74 3.21
C PRO A 381 -28.10 -2.83 4.53
N TYR A 382 -27.13 -1.92 4.73
CA TYR A 382 -26.56 -1.68 6.05
C TYR A 382 -27.54 -0.83 6.86
N THR A 383 -27.60 -1.05 8.18
CA THR A 383 -28.30 -0.11 9.07
C THR A 383 -27.72 1.28 8.87
N LYS A 384 -28.59 2.25 8.59
CA LYS A 384 -28.16 3.63 8.32
C LYS A 384 -27.57 4.24 9.59
N GLY A 385 -26.31 4.67 9.52
CA GLY A 385 -25.59 5.31 10.63
C GLY A 385 -24.71 4.37 11.45
N GLU A 386 -23.79 4.96 12.20
CA GLU A 386 -22.75 4.23 12.97
C GLU A 386 -23.31 3.58 14.24
N GLY A 387 -24.57 3.83 14.58
CA GLY A 387 -25.22 3.31 15.78
C GLY A 387 -24.82 4.08 17.03
N VAL A 388 -25.01 3.45 18.19
CA VAL A 388 -24.62 4.04 19.47
C VAL A 388 -23.10 4.18 19.57
N SER A 389 -22.64 5.30 20.09
CA SER A 389 -21.22 5.60 20.33
C SER A 389 -20.83 5.44 21.80
N LEU A 390 -19.58 5.08 22.03
CA LEU A 390 -18.91 5.03 23.32
C LEU A 390 -17.53 5.67 23.13
N MET A 391 -17.22 6.69 23.92
CA MET A 391 -15.91 7.35 23.90
C MET A 391 -15.11 6.88 25.11
N ILE A 392 -13.84 6.55 24.85
CA ILE A 392 -12.88 6.15 25.88
C ILE A 392 -11.68 7.07 25.77
N GLY A 393 -11.31 7.74 26.87
CA GLY A 393 -10.07 8.50 27.00
C GLY A 393 -9.12 7.79 27.96
N GLU A 394 -7.83 7.74 27.64
CA GLU A 394 -6.86 6.93 28.40
C GLU A 394 -5.43 7.45 28.21
N PHE A 395 -4.54 7.07 29.13
CA PHE A 395 -3.10 7.25 29.00
C PHE A 395 -2.37 5.93 28.75
N VAL A 396 -1.36 5.95 27.90
CA VAL A 396 -0.47 4.81 27.65
C VAL A 396 1.00 5.21 27.72
N SER A 397 1.82 4.35 28.33
CA SER A 397 3.28 4.43 28.25
C SER A 397 3.85 3.15 27.65
N ALA A 398 5.05 3.25 27.09
CA ALA A 398 5.75 2.10 26.52
C ALA A 398 6.08 1.04 27.60
N LYS A 399 6.47 1.51 28.79
CA LYS A 399 6.90 0.68 29.92
C LYS A 399 5.75 0.01 30.68
N PHE A 400 4.73 0.78 31.06
CA PHE A 400 3.65 0.30 31.92
C PHE A 400 2.37 -0.06 31.16
N GLY A 401 2.28 0.26 29.87
CA GLY A 401 1.03 0.11 29.12
C GLY A 401 0.00 1.15 29.57
N TRP A 402 -1.24 0.74 29.76
CA TRP A 402 -2.33 1.62 30.20
C TRP A 402 -2.10 2.12 31.63
N LEU A 403 -2.41 3.40 31.88
CA LEU A 403 -2.18 4.02 33.20
C LEU A 403 -3.16 3.51 34.25
N GLN A 404 -2.67 2.61 35.11
CA GLN A 404 -3.41 2.04 36.23
C GLN A 404 -2.50 1.89 37.45
N SER A 405 -3.09 1.87 38.64
CA SER A 405 -2.34 1.49 39.85
C SER A 405 -1.85 0.04 39.73
N PRO A 406 -0.73 -0.34 40.39
CA PRO A 406 -0.23 -1.71 40.39
C PRO A 406 -1.24 -2.76 40.88
N ASP A 407 -2.20 -2.35 41.73
CA ASP A 407 -3.28 -3.21 42.22
C ASP A 407 -4.51 -3.26 41.31
N GLY A 408 -4.50 -2.49 40.21
CA GLY A 408 -5.58 -2.42 39.21
C GLY A 408 -6.86 -1.73 39.69
N LYS A 409 -6.86 -1.08 40.86
CA LYS A 409 -8.07 -0.46 41.44
C LYS A 409 -8.27 0.99 41.02
N GLN A 410 -7.19 1.71 40.74
CA GLN A 410 -7.23 3.08 40.24
C GLN A 410 -6.86 3.09 38.76
N SER A 411 -7.56 3.90 37.98
CA SER A 411 -7.33 4.06 36.55
C SER A 411 -7.66 5.49 36.13
N ALA A 412 -6.86 6.05 35.23
CA ALA A 412 -7.15 7.34 34.61
C ALA A 412 -8.14 7.24 33.43
N ARG A 413 -8.66 6.03 33.15
CA ARG A 413 -9.62 5.77 32.07
C ARG A 413 -10.91 6.56 32.27
N ILE A 414 -11.28 7.34 31.27
CA ILE A 414 -12.62 7.92 31.15
C ILE A 414 -13.43 7.10 30.17
N ILE A 415 -14.65 6.76 30.56
CA ILE A 415 -15.66 6.14 29.70
C ILE A 415 -16.84 7.09 29.68
N MET A 416 -17.24 7.54 28.49
CA MET A 416 -18.40 8.41 28.35
C MET A 416 -19.25 8.02 27.15
N LYS A 417 -20.55 8.31 27.23
CA LYS A 417 -21.53 8.07 26.18
C LYS A 417 -21.86 9.39 25.47
N PRO A 418 -21.16 9.75 24.39
CA PRO A 418 -21.32 11.07 23.81
C PRO A 418 -22.70 11.25 23.18
N GLY A 419 -23.29 12.44 23.39
CA GLY A 419 -24.55 12.85 22.79
C GLY A 419 -25.33 13.87 23.63
N LYS A 420 -26.08 14.75 22.95
CA LYS A 420 -26.88 15.82 23.58
C LYS A 420 -27.90 15.31 24.62
N ASN A 421 -28.44 14.10 24.41
CA ASN A 421 -29.39 13.46 25.32
C ASN A 421 -28.75 12.27 26.08
N ARG A 422 -27.42 12.30 26.24
CA ARG A 422 -26.61 11.27 26.92
C ARG A 422 -25.65 12.00 27.88
N ASP A 423 -24.37 11.63 27.93
CA ASP A 423 -23.40 12.20 28.86
C ASP A 423 -22.82 13.55 28.39
N GLY A 424 -23.32 14.09 27.27
CA GLY A 424 -22.79 15.32 26.68
C GLY A 424 -21.59 15.07 25.77
N TYR A 425 -20.65 16.01 25.75
CA TYR A 425 -19.41 15.95 24.97
C TYR A 425 -18.22 16.24 25.88
N MET A 426 -17.07 15.63 25.61
CA MET A 426 -15.85 15.85 26.39
C MET A 426 -15.51 17.34 26.44
N THR A 427 -15.33 17.86 27.64
CA THR A 427 -14.97 19.25 27.88
C THR A 427 -13.50 19.38 28.31
N ALA A 428 -12.93 20.58 28.19
CA ALA A 428 -11.59 20.83 28.70
C ALA A 428 -11.46 20.59 30.22
N ASP A 429 -12.55 20.76 30.98
CA ASP A 429 -12.56 20.50 32.42
C ASP A 429 -12.46 18.99 32.69
N ASP A 430 -13.11 18.15 31.87
CA ASP A 430 -13.00 16.69 31.95
C ASP A 430 -11.57 16.21 31.68
N ILE A 431 -10.88 16.82 30.71
CA ILE A 431 -9.47 16.54 30.41
C ILE A 431 -8.58 16.91 31.61
N VAL A 432 -8.81 18.07 32.22
CA VAL A 432 -8.06 18.50 33.41
C VAL A 432 -8.31 17.56 34.59
N ASN A 433 -9.55 17.11 34.78
CA ASN A 433 -9.90 16.12 35.81
C ASN A 433 -9.22 14.78 35.55
N GLN A 434 -9.16 14.33 34.29
CA GLN A 434 -8.42 13.13 33.91
C GLN A 434 -6.93 13.25 34.23
N ALA A 435 -6.32 14.38 33.87
CA ALA A 435 -4.92 14.65 34.14
C ALA A 435 -4.63 14.69 35.64
N ASN A 436 -5.53 15.26 36.45
CA ASN A 436 -5.40 15.23 37.91
C ASN A 436 -5.41 13.80 38.46
N CYS A 437 -6.36 12.97 38.02
CA CYS A 437 -6.40 11.57 38.42
C CYS A 437 -5.13 10.81 38.00
N ALA A 438 -4.63 11.05 36.78
CA ALA A 438 -3.38 10.48 36.32
C ALA A 438 -2.19 10.93 37.19
N MET A 439 -2.09 12.21 37.54
CA MET A 439 -1.04 12.73 38.42
C MET A 439 -1.12 12.17 39.83
N ASP A 440 -2.33 11.93 40.36
CA ASP A 440 -2.53 11.30 41.68
C ASP A 440 -1.94 9.88 41.68
N ILE A 441 -2.32 9.05 40.70
CA ILE A 441 -1.81 7.67 40.54
C ILE A 441 -0.29 7.65 40.44
N LEU A 442 0.28 8.53 39.61
CA LEU A 442 1.73 8.55 39.36
C LEU A 442 2.53 9.03 40.57
N THR A 443 2.01 10.02 41.30
CA THR A 443 2.66 10.53 42.52
C THR A 443 2.64 9.48 43.64
N GLU A 444 1.55 8.72 43.75
CA GLU A 444 1.40 7.68 44.77
C GLU A 444 2.24 6.45 44.47
N TRP A 445 2.18 5.93 43.24
CA TRP A 445 2.70 4.60 42.92
C TRP A 445 4.05 4.56 42.23
N TYR A 446 4.47 5.66 41.58
CA TYR A 446 5.68 5.70 40.75
C TYR A 446 6.57 6.95 40.99
N PRO A 447 6.78 7.40 42.24
CA PRO A 447 7.47 8.67 42.53
C PRO A 447 8.95 8.69 42.13
N GLU A 448 9.56 7.54 41.84
CA GLU A 448 10.95 7.42 41.42
C GLU A 448 11.21 7.89 39.98
N TYR A 449 10.16 8.02 39.16
CA TYR A 449 10.27 8.46 37.77
C TYR A 449 9.94 9.95 37.61
N GLU A 450 10.41 10.53 36.51
CA GLU A 450 9.90 11.81 36.00
C GLU A 450 8.83 11.50 34.96
N HIS A 451 7.62 12.01 35.17
CA HIS A 451 6.49 11.75 34.28
C HIS A 451 6.22 12.93 33.36
N VAL A 452 6.08 12.64 32.07
CA VAL A 452 5.77 13.64 31.04
C VAL A 452 4.47 13.25 30.35
N PHE A 453 3.53 14.19 30.28
CA PHE A 453 2.26 13.99 29.58
C PHE A 453 2.34 14.51 28.15
N ILE A 454 1.80 13.74 27.22
CA ILE A 454 1.82 14.03 25.80
C ILE A 454 0.39 13.99 25.30
N TYR A 455 -0.07 15.13 24.77
CA TYR A 455 -1.42 15.30 24.25
C TYR A 455 -1.37 15.69 22.78
N ASP A 456 -2.45 15.40 22.07
CA ASP A 456 -2.64 15.95 20.73
C ASP A 456 -2.93 17.46 20.78
N ASN A 457 -2.86 18.12 19.63
CA ASN A 457 -3.07 19.57 19.50
C ASN A 457 -4.56 19.91 19.29
N ALA A 458 -5.44 19.29 20.07
CA ALA A 458 -6.88 19.52 20.00
C ALA A 458 -7.30 20.84 20.68
N PRO A 459 -8.36 21.51 20.18
CA PRO A 459 -8.87 22.74 20.81
C PRO A 459 -9.28 22.58 22.29
N THR A 460 -9.71 21.39 22.69
CA THR A 460 -10.05 21.05 24.08
C THR A 460 -8.82 21.05 24.99
N HIS A 461 -7.69 20.52 24.51
CA HIS A 461 -6.43 20.47 25.26
C HIS A 461 -5.73 21.83 25.31
N LEU A 462 -6.00 22.68 24.33
CA LEU A 462 -5.43 24.02 24.21
C LEU A 462 -6.29 25.14 24.81
N LYS A 463 -7.31 24.81 25.60
CA LYS A 463 -8.16 25.82 26.23
C LYS A 463 -7.32 26.67 27.18
N ARG A 464 -7.27 27.98 26.93
CA ARG A 464 -6.67 28.98 27.82
C ARG A 464 -7.65 29.37 28.94
N PRO A 465 -7.17 29.84 30.10
CA PRO A 465 -8.02 30.38 31.15
C PRO A 465 -8.98 31.46 30.61
N ASP A 466 -10.19 31.50 31.16
CA ASP A 466 -11.19 32.50 30.78
C ASP A 466 -10.63 33.92 31.03
N GLY A 467 -10.73 34.79 30.02
CA GLY A 467 -10.17 36.15 30.08
C GLY A 467 -8.71 36.27 29.66
N SER A 468 -8.06 35.18 29.23
CA SER A 468 -6.71 35.21 28.64
C SER A 468 -6.63 36.12 27.42
N LEU A 469 -5.43 36.66 27.16
CA LEU A 469 -5.19 37.53 26.01
C LEU A 469 -5.44 36.80 24.69
N SER A 470 -6.11 37.49 23.76
CA SER A 470 -6.37 36.99 22.43
C SER A 470 -6.58 38.16 21.49
N ALA A 471 -5.76 38.23 20.43
CA ALA A 471 -5.91 39.25 19.39
C ALA A 471 -7.20 39.06 18.57
N ARG A 472 -7.80 37.86 18.60
CA ARG A 472 -8.96 37.54 17.77
C ARG A 472 -10.22 38.21 18.29
N ARG A 473 -11.01 38.78 17.36
CA ARG A 473 -12.30 39.43 17.62
C ARG A 473 -12.22 40.70 18.49
N MET A 474 -11.03 41.23 18.77
CA MET A 474 -10.87 42.54 19.41
C MET A 474 -11.35 43.65 18.45
N PRO A 475 -12.15 44.62 18.90
CA PRO A 475 -12.50 45.77 18.08
C PRO A 475 -11.28 46.68 17.89
N LYS A 476 -11.15 47.27 16.69
CA LYS A 476 -10.04 48.21 16.40
C LYS A 476 -10.14 49.47 17.25
N ASN A 477 -11.33 50.05 17.30
CA ASN A 477 -11.58 51.34 17.93
C ASN A 477 -12.19 51.15 19.32
N ILE A 478 -12.09 52.19 20.15
CA ILE A 478 -12.82 52.25 21.42
C ILE A 478 -14.32 52.09 21.10
N PRO A 479 -15.05 51.18 21.78
CA PRO A 479 -16.49 51.01 21.60
C PRO A 479 -17.27 52.33 21.75
N LYS A 480 -18.47 52.41 21.20
CA LYS A 480 -19.36 53.58 21.39
C LYS A 480 -19.94 53.58 22.82
N GLU A 481 -20.36 54.73 23.32
CA GLU A 481 -21.09 54.81 24.59
C GLU A 481 -22.33 53.91 24.59
N GLY A 482 -22.62 53.30 25.74
CA GLY A 482 -23.68 52.28 25.87
C GLY A 482 -23.29 50.87 25.38
N HIS A 483 -22.14 50.73 24.70
CA HIS A 483 -21.60 49.44 24.27
C HIS A 483 -20.20 49.20 24.84
N ASN A 484 -19.92 47.98 25.27
CA ASN A 484 -18.58 47.58 25.66
C ASN A 484 -18.23 46.22 25.08
N TRP A 485 -16.94 45.97 24.92
CA TRP A 485 -16.42 44.70 24.45
C TRP A 485 -15.83 43.90 25.61
N GLY A 486 -16.10 42.61 25.62
CA GLY A 486 -15.59 41.66 26.59
C GLY A 486 -15.56 40.27 25.97
N VAL A 487 -14.83 39.37 26.61
CA VAL A 487 -14.73 37.97 26.21
C VAL A 487 -16.02 37.26 26.63
N GLU A 488 -16.70 36.63 25.69
CA GLU A 488 -17.90 35.84 25.98
C GLU A 488 -17.49 34.49 26.56
N VAL A 489 -17.89 34.26 27.81
CA VAL A 489 -17.65 33.02 28.53
C VAL A 489 -18.96 32.37 28.92
N THR A 490 -18.89 31.07 29.19
CA THR A 490 -20.06 30.34 29.64
C THR A 490 -20.33 30.66 31.10
N LYS A 491 -21.52 31.18 31.39
CA LYS A 491 -21.93 31.59 32.73
C LYS A 491 -21.99 30.38 33.65
N ARG A 492 -21.34 30.51 34.81
CA ARG A 492 -21.39 29.53 35.90
C ARG A 492 -22.12 30.13 37.09
N ASP A 493 -22.75 29.28 37.88
CA ASP A 493 -23.34 29.67 39.16
C ASP A 493 -22.28 29.76 40.27
N ASN A 494 -22.69 30.15 41.48
CA ASN A 494 -21.80 30.29 42.63
C ASN A 494 -21.16 28.96 43.08
N THR A 495 -21.63 27.82 42.56
CA THR A 495 -21.09 26.49 42.84
C THR A 495 -20.22 25.96 41.70
N GLY A 496 -20.01 26.75 40.63
CA GLY A 496 -19.18 26.41 39.48
C GLY A 496 -19.92 25.62 38.39
N ASN A 497 -21.22 25.39 38.54
CA ASN A 497 -22.04 24.64 37.59
C ASN A 497 -22.52 25.54 36.44
N LEU A 498 -22.70 24.94 35.27
CA LEU A 498 -23.15 25.65 34.08
C LEU A 498 -24.60 26.12 34.21
N VAL A 499 -24.83 27.42 34.00
CA VAL A 499 -26.18 28.01 34.02
C VAL A 499 -26.85 27.75 32.68
N HIS A 500 -27.96 27.03 32.68
CA HIS A 500 -28.73 26.73 31.47
C HIS A 500 -29.92 27.69 31.33
N LEU A 501 -30.14 28.14 30.10
CA LEU A 501 -31.32 28.90 29.69
C LEU A 501 -32.53 27.96 29.52
N PRO A 502 -33.77 28.49 29.46
CA PRO A 502 -34.98 27.68 29.30
C PRO A 502 -34.99 26.77 28.05
N ASP A 503 -34.22 27.13 27.02
CA ASP A 503 -34.02 26.35 25.79
C ASP A 503 -32.95 25.24 25.91
N ARG A 504 -32.43 25.03 27.13
CA ARG A 504 -31.31 24.12 27.48
C ARG A 504 -29.97 24.50 26.85
N THR A 505 -29.81 25.70 26.31
CA THR A 505 -28.48 26.23 25.93
C THR A 505 -27.80 26.83 27.14
N THR A 506 -26.46 26.90 27.13
CA THR A 506 -25.74 27.48 28.26
C THR A 506 -25.70 28.99 28.16
N ALA A 507 -26.09 29.66 29.26
CA ALA A 507 -26.05 31.11 29.35
C ALA A 507 -24.61 31.62 29.15
N LYS A 508 -24.49 32.77 28.50
CA LYS A 508 -23.21 33.44 28.26
C LYS A 508 -23.15 34.74 29.05
N GLU A 509 -21.95 35.10 29.49
CA GLU A 509 -21.67 36.40 30.09
C GLU A 509 -20.39 36.99 29.50
N LYS A 510 -20.21 38.31 29.62
CA LYS A 510 -19.03 39.01 29.12
C LYS A 510 -18.11 39.34 30.28
N ILE A 511 -16.90 38.82 30.25
CA ILE A 511 -15.85 39.15 31.20
C ILE A 511 -14.79 40.05 30.56
N LYS A 512 -14.04 40.77 31.40
CA LYS A 512 -12.90 41.57 30.94
C LYS A 512 -11.73 40.64 30.63
N MET A 513 -11.03 40.92 29.54
CA MET A 513 -9.72 40.33 29.29
C MET A 513 -8.71 40.82 30.33
N GLY A 514 -7.76 39.97 30.70
CA GLY A 514 -6.66 40.31 31.59
C GLY A 514 -5.77 41.41 31.03
N ASN A 515 -4.87 41.92 31.87
CA ASN A 515 -3.87 42.89 31.45
C ASN A 515 -2.87 42.23 30.49
N ALA A 516 -2.46 43.00 29.49
CA ALA A 516 -1.35 42.67 28.63
C ALA A 516 -0.03 43.12 29.28
N CYS A 517 1.11 42.87 28.65
CA CYS A 517 2.41 43.32 29.16
C CYS A 517 3.13 44.17 28.10
N PHE A 518 3.74 45.26 28.55
CA PHE A 518 4.70 46.01 27.75
C PHE A 518 6.02 45.22 27.64
N ALA A 519 6.91 45.66 26.73
CA ALA A 519 8.21 45.02 26.50
C ALA A 519 9.14 45.06 27.73
N ASP A 520 8.92 46.02 28.64
CA ASP A 520 9.63 46.14 29.92
C ASP A 520 9.02 45.27 31.03
N GLY A 521 7.98 44.49 30.73
CA GLY A 521 7.27 43.63 31.67
C GLY A 521 6.21 44.34 32.50
N THR A 522 6.02 45.66 32.33
CA THR A 522 4.98 46.39 33.07
C THR A 522 3.57 46.04 32.55
N PRO A 523 2.55 45.98 33.43
CA PRO A 523 1.19 45.66 32.99
C PRO A 523 0.58 46.76 32.12
N GLN A 524 0.11 46.39 30.93
CA GLN A 524 -0.74 47.21 30.07
C GLN A 524 -2.21 46.87 30.31
N ALA A 525 -2.94 47.80 30.94
CA ALA A 525 -4.39 47.66 31.08
C ALA A 525 -5.08 47.76 29.71
N LEU A 526 -5.88 46.76 29.34
CA LEU A 526 -6.65 46.76 28.07
C LEU A 526 -7.98 47.53 28.16
N TYR A 527 -8.39 47.85 29.39
CA TYR A 527 -9.56 48.64 29.71
C TYR A 527 -9.10 49.93 30.38
N PHE A 528 -9.86 51.01 30.22
CA PHE A 528 -9.55 52.25 30.93
C PHE A 528 -9.65 52.04 32.45
N PRO A 529 -8.65 52.50 33.22
CA PRO A 529 -8.63 52.33 34.67
C PRO A 529 -9.71 53.18 35.35
N GLU A 530 -9.93 52.91 36.65
CA GLU A 530 -10.78 53.75 37.48
C GLU A 530 -10.26 55.19 37.51
N GLY A 531 -11.17 56.17 37.50
CA GLY A 531 -10.84 57.60 37.40
C GLY A 531 -10.75 58.16 35.96
N HIS A 532 -10.75 57.31 34.93
CA HIS A 532 -10.86 57.77 33.54
C HIS A 532 -12.34 58.06 33.16
N PRO A 533 -12.65 59.06 32.30
CA PRO A 533 -14.03 59.32 31.85
C PRO A 533 -14.74 58.12 31.21
N ARG A 534 -13.95 57.19 30.68
CA ARG A 534 -14.40 55.94 30.07
C ARG A 534 -14.01 54.69 30.86
N ALA A 535 -13.89 54.80 32.19
CA ALA A 535 -13.45 53.71 33.07
C ALA A 535 -14.20 52.40 32.78
N GLY A 536 -13.46 51.29 32.73
CA GLY A 536 -13.99 49.96 32.44
C GLY A 536 -14.35 49.69 30.97
N VAL A 537 -14.25 50.67 30.08
CA VAL A 537 -14.43 50.48 28.63
C VAL A 537 -13.14 49.95 27.99
N PHE A 538 -13.28 49.02 27.05
CA PHE A 538 -12.16 48.45 26.30
C PHE A 538 -11.49 49.51 25.40
N LYS A 539 -10.16 49.58 25.40
CA LYS A 539 -9.39 50.63 24.68
C LYS A 539 -9.39 50.48 23.15
N GLY A 540 -9.61 49.27 22.62
CA GLY A 540 -9.50 49.02 21.18
C GLY A 540 -8.06 48.80 20.73
N MET A 541 -7.86 47.97 19.70
CA MET A 541 -6.52 47.58 19.23
C MET A 541 -5.65 48.77 18.80
N ALA A 542 -6.23 49.79 18.15
CA ALA A 542 -5.45 50.94 17.69
C ALA A 542 -4.83 51.71 18.87
N TYR A 543 -5.61 51.93 19.93
CA TYR A 543 -5.14 52.60 21.15
C TYR A 543 -4.09 51.75 21.89
N ILE A 544 -4.31 50.44 22.01
CA ILE A 544 -3.37 49.50 22.63
C ILE A 544 -2.03 49.48 21.88
N LEU A 545 -2.07 49.52 20.54
CA LEU A 545 -0.87 49.58 19.71
C LEU A 545 -0.14 50.93 19.83
N GLU A 546 -0.87 52.04 19.91
CA GLU A 546 -0.27 53.37 20.14
C GLU A 546 0.44 53.46 21.49
N GLU A 547 -0.15 52.93 22.56
CA GLU A 547 0.50 52.82 23.87
C GLU A 547 1.81 52.00 23.81
N ARG A 548 1.90 51.04 22.87
CA ARG A 548 3.12 50.24 22.62
C ARG A 548 4.12 50.93 21.69
N GLY A 549 3.87 52.16 21.24
CA GLY A 549 4.71 52.87 20.27
C GLY A 549 4.52 52.42 18.82
N LEU A 550 3.56 51.54 18.53
CA LEU A 550 3.26 50.99 17.21
C LEU A 550 2.22 51.86 16.46
N VAL A 551 2.56 53.14 16.28
CA VAL A 551 1.68 54.18 15.74
C VAL A 551 1.39 54.01 14.25
N LYS A 552 2.30 53.37 13.50
CA LYS A 552 2.05 53.06 12.07
C LYS A 552 1.06 51.90 11.95
N GLU A 553 1.21 50.92 12.82
CA GLU A 553 0.44 49.68 12.88
C GLU A 553 -0.97 49.92 13.41
N SER A 554 -1.16 50.90 14.31
CA SER A 554 -2.49 51.32 14.80
C SER A 554 -3.43 51.79 13.68
N LYS A 555 -2.84 52.30 12.58
CA LYS A 555 -3.57 52.82 11.43
C LYS A 555 -4.00 51.73 10.44
N LEU A 556 -3.42 50.53 10.53
CA LEU A 556 -3.75 49.40 9.65
C LEU A 556 -5.22 48.98 9.76
N ARG A 557 -5.70 48.19 8.79
CA ARG A 557 -7.02 47.57 8.90
C ARG A 557 -7.11 46.67 10.13
N VAL A 558 -8.33 46.47 10.64
CA VAL A 558 -8.62 45.62 11.81
C VAL A 558 -8.07 44.21 11.64
N GLU A 559 -8.45 43.53 10.56
CA GLU A 559 -8.17 42.13 10.28
C GLU A 559 -8.17 41.91 8.76
N CYS A 560 -7.36 40.98 8.27
CA CYS A 560 -7.50 40.45 6.91
C CYS A 560 -8.73 39.53 6.83
N LYS A 561 -9.22 39.23 5.63
CA LYS A 561 -10.41 38.38 5.45
C LYS A 561 -10.23 37.03 6.15
N ASN A 562 -11.08 36.74 7.14
CA ASN A 562 -11.07 35.51 7.96
C ASN A 562 -9.74 35.23 8.66
N PHE A 563 -8.98 36.26 9.03
CA PHE A 563 -7.65 36.17 9.61
C PHE A 563 -6.67 35.32 8.79
N LYS A 564 -6.83 35.31 7.46
CA LYS A 564 -5.92 34.68 6.51
C LYS A 564 -4.97 35.73 5.93
N CYS A 565 -3.97 36.16 6.71
CA CYS A 565 -2.92 37.01 6.18
C CYS A 565 -2.05 36.21 5.20
N ALA A 566 -1.64 36.83 4.09
CA ALA A 566 -0.75 36.22 3.12
C ALA A 566 0.66 36.13 3.73
N PRO A 567 1.26 34.93 3.85
CA PRO A 567 2.67 34.81 4.22
C PRO A 567 3.55 35.56 3.20
N PRO A 568 4.64 36.25 3.62
CA PRO A 568 5.22 36.33 4.96
C PRO A 568 4.76 37.57 5.77
N ALA A 569 3.65 38.22 5.42
CA ALA A 569 3.27 39.51 6.02
C ALA A 569 2.84 39.39 7.50
N ILE A 570 3.73 39.79 8.41
CA ILE A 570 3.53 39.76 9.87
C ILE A 570 2.84 41.03 10.42
N ASP A 571 2.70 42.06 9.59
CA ASP A 571 2.17 43.39 9.91
C ASP A 571 1.03 43.83 8.97
N CYS A 572 0.33 42.85 8.39
CA CYS A 572 -0.79 43.04 7.44
C CYS A 572 -2.04 43.76 8.02
N CYS A 573 -2.24 43.71 9.34
CA CYS A 573 -3.41 44.24 10.05
C CYS A 573 -3.14 44.35 11.57
N CYS A 574 -3.92 45.18 12.27
CA CYS A 574 -3.76 45.37 13.72
C CYS A 574 -3.85 44.04 14.50
N CYS A 575 -4.78 43.17 14.09
CA CYS A 575 -4.96 41.85 14.69
C CYS A 575 -3.70 40.98 14.55
N GLN A 576 -3.04 40.96 13.37
CA GLN A 576 -1.82 40.17 13.17
C GLN A 576 -0.65 40.72 13.97
N VAL A 577 -0.49 42.05 14.01
CA VAL A 577 0.58 42.71 14.78
C VAL A 577 0.45 42.36 16.26
N LEU A 578 -0.76 42.49 16.84
CA LEU A 578 -1.02 42.10 18.23
C LEU A 578 -0.88 40.59 18.46
N TYR A 579 -1.35 39.77 17.52
CA TYR A 579 -1.25 38.31 17.62
C TYR A 579 0.20 37.84 17.72
N ASN A 580 1.12 38.52 17.05
CA ASN A 580 2.56 38.22 17.06
C ASN A 580 3.32 38.83 18.25
N GLN A 581 2.65 39.56 19.14
CA GLN A 581 3.31 40.09 20.35
C GLN A 581 3.59 38.96 21.35
N PRO A 582 4.75 38.97 22.05
CA PRO A 582 5.15 37.87 22.93
C PRO A 582 4.15 37.51 24.03
N ASP A 583 3.44 38.49 24.58
CA ASP A 583 2.44 38.32 25.62
C ASP A 583 1.10 37.73 25.10
N PHE A 584 0.84 37.82 23.80
CA PHE A 584 -0.34 37.22 23.16
C PHE A 584 -0.08 35.80 22.62
N THR A 585 1.18 35.47 22.28
CA THR A 585 1.57 34.17 21.75
C THR A 585 1.71 33.12 22.84
N HIS A 586 2.47 33.40 23.90
CA HIS A 586 2.92 32.42 24.91
C HIS A 586 2.03 32.36 26.15
N ILE A 587 0.72 32.24 25.95
CA ILE A 587 -0.22 32.10 27.08
C ILE A 587 -0.42 30.62 27.39
N PRO A 588 -0.07 30.15 28.59
CA PRO A 588 -0.23 28.76 28.96
C PRO A 588 -1.70 28.37 29.02
N THR A 589 -1.97 27.12 28.65
CA THR A 589 -3.31 26.52 28.70
C THR A 589 -3.71 26.20 30.15
N ILE A 590 -4.99 25.93 30.38
CA ILE A 590 -5.46 25.48 31.70
C ILE A 590 -4.76 24.16 32.06
N LEU A 591 -4.64 23.25 31.10
CA LEU A 591 -4.00 21.95 31.30
C LEU A 591 -2.51 22.10 31.64
N GLU A 592 -1.77 22.94 30.90
CA GLU A 592 -0.36 23.24 31.18
C GLU A 592 -0.17 23.81 32.58
N ASN A 593 -0.98 24.81 32.96
CA ASN A 593 -0.91 25.41 34.29
C ASN A 593 -1.19 24.38 35.40
N THR A 594 -2.19 23.52 35.22
CA THR A 594 -2.53 22.48 36.19
C THR A 594 -1.41 21.45 36.35
N CYS A 595 -0.82 20.99 35.24
CA CYS A 595 0.33 20.06 35.28
C CYS A 595 1.56 20.71 35.93
N ASN A 596 1.91 21.93 35.51
CA ASN A 596 3.06 22.67 36.03
C ASN A 596 2.94 22.95 37.53
N ALA A 597 1.75 23.30 38.02
CA ALA A 597 1.49 23.53 39.44
C ALA A 597 1.75 22.28 40.30
N ARG A 598 1.67 21.09 39.71
CA ARG A 598 1.94 19.81 40.35
C ARG A 598 3.32 19.23 40.01
N GLY A 599 4.16 19.97 39.28
CA GLY A 599 5.51 19.55 38.89
C GLY A 599 5.56 18.57 37.71
N PHE A 600 4.46 18.41 36.95
CA PHE A 600 4.41 17.57 35.76
C PHE A 600 4.64 18.40 34.49
N ARG A 601 5.43 17.86 33.56
CA ARG A 601 5.68 18.48 32.26
C ARG A 601 4.65 18.00 31.23
N LEU A 602 4.11 18.95 30.47
CA LEU A 602 3.20 18.69 29.35
C LEU A 602 3.91 18.99 28.01
N ILE A 603 3.67 18.15 27.00
CA ILE A 603 4.10 18.36 25.61
C ILE A 603 2.91 18.14 24.68
N TYR A 604 2.78 18.98 23.66
CA TYR A 604 1.80 18.79 22.60
C TYR A 604 2.42 18.19 21.34
N LEU A 605 1.71 17.28 20.71
CA LEU A 605 2.11 16.69 19.44
C LEU A 605 1.92 17.70 18.28
N PRO A 606 2.72 17.57 17.21
CA PRO A 606 2.48 18.28 15.97
C PRO A 606 1.09 17.94 15.39
N LYS A 607 0.42 18.94 14.79
CA LYS A 607 -0.89 18.73 14.15
C LYS A 607 -0.75 17.78 12.96
N PHE A 608 -1.74 16.92 12.73
CA PHE A 608 -1.79 16.01 11.57
C PHE A 608 -0.73 14.89 11.54
N HIS A 609 0.05 14.71 12.61
CA HIS A 609 1.09 13.68 12.73
C HIS A 609 0.65 12.53 13.65
N CYS A 610 -0.41 11.80 13.28
CA CYS A 610 -0.93 10.71 14.12
C CYS A 610 0.04 9.54 14.26
N GLU A 611 1.01 9.40 13.35
CA GLU A 611 2.10 8.42 13.44
C GLU A 611 3.06 8.68 14.60
N LEU A 612 3.13 9.92 15.11
CA LEU A 612 3.90 10.28 16.30
C LEU A 612 3.15 9.94 17.61
N ASN A 613 1.84 9.71 17.53
CA ASN A 613 1.00 9.35 18.67
C ASN A 613 0.74 7.85 18.73
N PHE A 614 1.57 7.07 19.43
CA PHE A 614 1.44 5.61 19.34
C PHE A 614 0.14 5.04 19.94
N ILE A 615 -0.56 5.80 20.80
CA ILE A 615 -1.88 5.41 21.32
C ILE A 615 -2.91 5.24 20.19
N GLU A 616 -2.78 5.98 19.08
CA GLU A 616 -3.62 5.81 17.88
C GLU A 616 -3.45 4.42 17.27
N GLN A 617 -2.25 3.84 17.38
CA GLN A 617 -2.00 2.46 16.95
C GLN A 617 -2.63 1.46 17.93
N CYS A 618 -2.61 1.75 19.23
CA CYS A 618 -3.35 0.98 20.24
C CYS A 618 -4.85 0.99 19.93
N TRP A 619 -5.44 2.16 19.63
CA TRP A 619 -6.83 2.29 19.21
C TRP A 619 -7.14 1.52 17.93
N GLY A 620 -6.27 1.62 16.93
CA GLY A 620 -6.39 0.87 15.69
C GLY A 620 -6.42 -0.65 15.91
N TYR A 621 -5.56 -1.15 16.80
CA TYR A 621 -5.51 -2.55 17.18
C TYR A 621 -6.76 -2.98 17.96
N ALA A 622 -7.17 -2.21 18.98
CA ALA A 622 -8.37 -2.49 19.75
C ALA A 622 -9.61 -2.50 18.87
N LYS A 623 -9.78 -1.51 17.99
CA LYS A 623 -10.87 -1.47 17.01
C LYS A 623 -10.86 -2.68 16.07
N ARG A 624 -9.68 -3.20 15.70
CA ARG A 624 -9.58 -4.45 14.93
C ARG A 624 -10.13 -5.64 15.73
N ILE A 625 -9.76 -5.79 16.99
CA ILE A 625 -10.28 -6.87 17.86
C ILE A 625 -11.78 -6.70 18.11
N TYR A 626 -12.23 -5.48 18.42
CA TYR A 626 -13.63 -5.14 18.60
C TYR A 626 -14.50 -5.61 17.43
N ARG A 627 -14.05 -5.37 16.19
CA ARG A 627 -14.75 -5.76 14.95
C ARG A 627 -14.90 -7.28 14.76
N LEU A 628 -14.13 -8.10 15.49
CA LEU A 628 -14.26 -9.57 15.46
C LEU A 628 -15.41 -10.09 16.33
N ASN A 629 -15.91 -9.28 17.28
CA ASN A 629 -17.02 -9.68 18.13
C ASN A 629 -18.35 -9.75 17.36
N PRO A 630 -19.34 -10.53 17.83
CA PRO A 630 -20.68 -10.54 17.27
C PRO A 630 -21.34 -9.14 17.24
N PRO A 631 -22.26 -8.88 16.30
CA PRO A 631 -23.01 -7.63 16.27
C PRO A 631 -23.98 -7.56 17.46
N SER A 632 -24.09 -6.38 18.07
CA SER A 632 -25.06 -6.09 19.12
C SER A 632 -25.47 -4.62 19.06
N SER A 633 -26.74 -4.36 19.34
CA SER A 633 -27.30 -3.00 19.48
C SER A 633 -27.34 -2.53 20.94
N LYS A 634 -26.97 -3.39 21.90
CA LYS A 634 -26.99 -3.07 23.34
C LYS A 634 -25.74 -2.31 23.75
N GLU A 635 -25.91 -1.21 24.49
CA GLU A 635 -24.79 -0.38 24.95
C GLU A 635 -23.84 -1.13 25.88
N GLU A 636 -24.36 -1.91 26.82
CA GLU A 636 -23.57 -2.71 27.76
C GLU A 636 -22.65 -3.70 27.04
N VAL A 637 -23.12 -4.26 25.92
CA VAL A 637 -22.34 -5.18 25.10
C VAL A 637 -21.27 -4.44 24.30
N LEU A 638 -21.57 -3.23 23.80
CA LEU A 638 -20.59 -2.35 23.16
C LEU A 638 -19.45 -2.02 24.12
N GLU A 639 -19.77 -1.61 25.34
CA GLU A 639 -18.79 -1.29 26.39
C GLU A 639 -17.95 -2.50 26.77
N LYS A 640 -18.59 -3.63 27.07
CA LYS A 640 -17.88 -4.89 27.38
C LYS A 640 -16.90 -5.28 26.27
N TYR A 641 -17.32 -5.22 25.00
CA TYR A 641 -16.46 -5.58 23.88
C TYR A 641 -15.33 -4.57 23.64
N ALA A 642 -15.58 -3.28 23.83
CA ALA A 642 -14.56 -2.26 23.70
C ALA A 642 -13.48 -2.44 24.79
N LEU A 643 -13.87 -2.60 26.05
CA LEU A 643 -12.95 -2.81 27.16
C LEU A 643 -12.15 -4.11 27.00
N ALA A 644 -12.80 -5.23 26.69
CA ALA A 644 -12.10 -6.49 26.43
C ALA A 644 -11.10 -6.40 25.27
N ALA A 645 -11.39 -5.61 24.24
CA ALA A 645 -10.46 -5.36 23.14
C ALA A 645 -9.26 -4.51 23.58
N LEU A 646 -9.45 -3.55 24.48
CA LEU A 646 -8.37 -2.72 25.04
C LEU A 646 -7.44 -3.51 25.96
N ASP A 647 -8.02 -4.35 26.82
CA ASP A 647 -7.28 -5.17 27.77
C ASP A 647 -6.47 -6.27 27.06
N SER A 648 -6.76 -6.56 25.78
CA SER A 648 -5.99 -7.49 24.95
C SER A 648 -4.66 -6.94 24.42
N ILE A 649 -4.37 -5.65 24.64
CA ILE A 649 -3.16 -5.00 24.14
C ILE A 649 -2.00 -5.26 25.09
N SER A 650 -1.09 -6.15 24.70
CA SER A 650 0.20 -6.36 25.36
C SER A 650 1.38 -5.68 24.64
N LEU A 651 1.12 -4.97 23.53
CA LEU A 651 2.14 -4.56 22.55
C LEU A 651 2.45 -3.06 22.56
N ALA A 652 2.18 -2.34 23.65
CA ALA A 652 2.39 -0.88 23.73
C ALA A 652 3.83 -0.48 23.33
N GLN A 653 4.83 -1.26 23.77
CA GLN A 653 6.23 -1.05 23.40
C GLN A 653 6.47 -1.12 21.88
N ILE A 654 5.82 -2.06 21.17
CA ILE A 654 5.98 -2.20 19.71
C ILE A 654 5.44 -0.97 18.99
N PHE A 655 4.30 -0.44 19.43
CA PHE A 655 3.71 0.76 18.86
C PHE A 655 4.57 1.99 19.16
N SER A 656 5.07 2.12 20.38
CA SER A 656 6.00 3.18 20.79
C SER A 656 7.25 3.19 19.91
N ASN A 657 7.91 2.03 19.74
CA ASN A 657 9.10 1.91 18.90
C ASN A 657 8.81 2.32 17.45
N ARG A 658 7.61 2.05 16.94
CA ARG A 658 7.22 2.49 15.60
C ARG A 658 7.08 4.01 15.52
N SER A 659 6.48 4.67 16.50
CA SER A 659 6.38 6.13 16.54
C SER A 659 7.74 6.80 16.70
N GLN A 660 8.65 6.23 17.50
CA GLN A 660 10.04 6.70 17.61
C GLN A 660 10.80 6.63 16.27
N LYS A 661 10.58 5.60 15.44
CA LYS A 661 11.17 5.55 14.08
C LYS A 661 10.69 6.68 13.18
N PHE A 662 9.42 7.08 13.31
CA PHE A 662 8.94 8.27 12.59
C PHE A 662 9.64 9.53 13.11
N MET A 663 9.82 9.66 14.43
CA MET A 663 10.59 10.78 15.00
C MET A 663 12.04 10.80 14.48
N ASP A 664 12.74 9.66 14.45
CA ASP A 664 14.10 9.53 13.88
C ASP A 664 14.13 9.90 12.39
N ALA A 665 13.12 9.48 11.61
CA ALA A 665 12.99 9.87 10.20
C ALA A 665 12.89 11.40 10.04
N TYR A 666 12.02 12.04 10.82
CA TYR A 666 11.85 13.50 10.77
C TYR A 666 13.09 14.25 11.24
N VAL A 667 13.79 13.77 12.28
CA VAL A 667 15.08 14.32 12.73
C VAL A 667 16.14 14.26 11.62
N LYS A 668 16.08 13.25 10.75
CA LYS A 668 16.93 13.10 9.56
C LYS A 668 16.47 13.95 8.35
N GLY A 669 15.41 14.75 8.51
CA GLY A 669 14.90 15.66 7.49
C GLY A 669 13.98 15.00 6.46
N LEU A 670 13.44 13.81 6.73
CA LEU A 670 12.51 13.14 5.83
C LEU A 670 11.11 13.76 5.92
N ASN A 671 10.43 13.93 4.80
CA ASN A 671 9.02 14.31 4.78
C ASN A 671 8.10 13.12 5.17
N GLY A 672 6.80 13.35 5.36
CA GLY A 672 5.86 12.30 5.79
C GLY A 672 5.80 11.08 4.88
N ARG A 673 5.94 11.28 3.56
CA ARG A 673 5.95 10.20 2.59
C ARG A 673 7.22 9.35 2.69
N GLN A 674 8.37 10.01 2.79
CA GLN A 674 9.67 9.36 2.95
C GLN A 674 9.76 8.61 4.29
N ALA A 675 9.29 9.21 5.37
CA ALA A 675 9.23 8.60 6.70
C ALA A 675 8.34 7.34 6.70
N ALA A 676 7.16 7.41 6.08
CA ALA A 676 6.28 6.25 5.94
C ALA A 676 6.91 5.11 5.13
N TRP A 677 7.66 5.43 4.06
CA TRP A 677 8.41 4.45 3.29
C TRP A 677 9.54 3.83 4.12
N ALA A 678 10.32 4.64 4.83
CA ALA A 678 11.42 4.19 5.68
C ALA A 678 10.92 3.26 6.79
N ALA A 679 9.86 3.65 7.50
CA ALA A 679 9.22 2.84 8.53
C ALA A 679 8.71 1.49 7.99
N ARG A 680 8.33 1.42 6.71
CA ARG A 680 7.89 0.19 6.04
C ARG A 680 9.06 -0.69 5.58
N LYS A 681 10.16 -0.11 5.10
CA LYS A 681 11.35 -0.84 4.66
C LYS A 681 12.09 -1.43 5.87
N TYR A 682 12.30 -0.63 6.91
CA TYR A 682 13.08 -1.01 8.10
C TYR A 682 12.20 -1.45 9.28
N LYS A 683 11.16 -2.25 9.01
CA LYS A 683 10.22 -2.73 10.06
C LYS A 683 10.93 -3.45 11.21
N GLY A 684 11.98 -4.20 10.91
CA GLY A 684 12.78 -4.93 11.91
C GLY A 684 13.85 -4.11 12.64
N HIS A 685 14.13 -2.87 12.24
CA HIS A 685 15.20 -2.07 12.83
C HIS A 685 14.64 -1.03 13.78
N GLN A 686 15.18 -0.89 14.99
CA GLN A 686 14.71 0.14 15.95
C GLN A 686 15.14 1.56 15.54
N VAL A 687 16.28 1.70 14.85
CA VAL A 687 16.83 2.96 14.34
C VAL A 687 17.00 2.85 12.83
N LEU A 688 16.77 3.94 12.09
CA LEU A 688 16.96 3.96 10.63
C LEU A 688 18.47 3.96 10.32
N PRO A 689 18.94 3.14 9.37
CA PRO A 689 20.36 3.02 9.08
C PRO A 689 20.94 4.28 8.45
N ASP A 690 22.26 4.46 8.54
CA ASP A 690 22.96 5.59 7.91
C ASP A 690 22.84 5.57 6.37
N SER A 691 22.61 4.39 5.78
CA SER A 691 22.37 4.21 4.33
C SER A 691 21.00 4.70 3.86
N LEU A 692 20.15 5.23 4.76
CA LEU A 692 18.76 5.60 4.48
C LEU A 692 18.62 6.55 3.29
N MET A 693 19.50 7.55 3.17
CA MET A 693 19.43 8.54 2.09
C MET A 693 19.75 7.91 0.72
N ASP A 694 20.80 7.09 0.65
CA ASP A 694 21.14 6.33 -0.57
C ASP A 694 20.02 5.38 -0.98
N ASP A 695 19.38 4.77 0.03
CA ASP A 695 18.26 3.85 -0.13
C ASP A 695 17.00 4.55 -0.66
N LEU A 696 16.73 5.79 -0.25
CA LEU A 696 15.64 6.63 -0.78
C LEU A 696 15.90 7.02 -2.24
N GLU A 697 17.14 7.40 -2.56
CA GLU A 697 17.54 7.77 -3.93
C GLU A 697 17.41 6.58 -4.89
N LYS A 698 17.92 5.40 -4.51
CA LYS A 698 17.76 4.15 -5.28
C LYS A 698 16.30 3.80 -5.51
N ALA A 699 15.44 4.03 -4.52
CA ALA A 699 14.01 3.74 -4.60
C ALA A 699 13.18 4.85 -5.29
N LYS A 700 13.83 5.95 -5.72
CA LYS A 700 13.18 7.10 -6.37
C LYS A 700 12.01 7.67 -5.55
N ILE A 701 12.16 7.70 -4.22
CA ILE A 701 11.16 8.27 -3.31
C ILE A 701 11.46 9.75 -3.12
N THR A 702 10.79 10.60 -3.90
CA THR A 702 10.77 12.06 -3.73
C THR A 702 9.77 12.48 -2.66
#